data_AF-A0A0L6X3Q6-F1
#
_entry.id   AF-A0A0L6X3Q6-F1
#
_cell.length_a   1.000
_cell.length_b   1.000
_cell.length_c   1.000
_cell.angle_alpha   90.00
_cell.angle_beta   90.00
_cell.angle_gamma   90.00
#
_symmetry.space_group_name_H-M   'P 1'
#
loop_
_entity.id
_entity.type
_entity.pdbx_description
1 polymer ?
#
loop_
_entity_poly.entity_id
_entity_poly.type
_entity_poly.pdbx_seq_one_letter_code
_entity_poly.pdbx_strand_id
1 'polypeptide(L)'
;MSPTNVVGPSVKQTPVAFKHPLDPLTPDEITAASLAIRHYVAEKPDVKAIKFITLYLLPPPKKAVLAHLGIPTSAGGKPETPVLIVRRAESDFLDVTTGNSYNTTLSYRDSRWQVDTFEKLPEALHAQISPEELVAAEEVVRKDPVVQKLAAAVGVAPHQICCDGWTIGYDERFPKQRRVQQALAFARFSDHDNIYAHPLDFIPVVDTNTNQVIHIDFPPTYKKTPNGLTLSSSSTAPPALSDAERALAHSGRDRIHPPLPGQNFLPDLMAQDNKNLKLRDDIKPLHILQPEGVSFKMDGHELEWQNWKMHISFTQREGIALSTITYNDHGEIRPIIYRLSLAEMVVPYGAPEYPHHRKFAFDTGEYGMGTMANELSLGCDCLGQIHYLPGAYVSNNGTPAIIKNVICIHEEDSGVLWKHTDYRPGGRSQTVRRRRLVVSMVCTLANYEYIWNYHFYQDGSIEFEIRLTGILNVYVADKDETSPYGTVVAPGINAQYHQHLFSVRIDPMIDGLYNSVVESDIISLPDAPTGSPANFAGNAFISKETVLTTEVGRQFDWAKERRWKIVNSARKHHASGKNVGYSISMKGGATPMMARPDSWAAKRAAFVTNALWVCRDVEGPKGSRMWPSGKYVPQTRVEPEDSLGKWAEGKQNIEDEDILIFLTVGTTHIPRPEDWPVMPVEHLNVTLKPNSFFRANPSMDVPGTNDLKSIAAFSNNGYNNTCVENGADCCH
;
A
#
# COMPACT_ATOMS: atom_id res chain seq x y z
N MET A 1 12.88 -10.07 21.29
CA MET A 1 13.76 -9.20 20.46
C MET A 1 14.81 -8.60 21.36
N SER A 2 16.09 -8.92 21.16
CA SER A 2 17.18 -8.30 21.91
C SER A 2 17.27 -6.81 21.55
N PRO A 3 17.57 -5.92 22.51
CA PRO A 3 17.67 -4.49 22.25
C PRO A 3 18.80 -4.26 21.24
N THR A 4 18.44 -3.73 20.09
CA THR A 4 19.39 -3.23 19.09
C THR A 4 20.27 -2.18 19.75
N ASN A 5 21.59 -2.41 19.72
CA ASN A 5 22.58 -1.48 20.22
C ASN A 5 22.43 -0.13 19.50
N VAL A 6 21.93 0.87 20.23
CA VAL A 6 21.89 2.27 19.80
C VAL A 6 23.32 2.80 19.79
N VAL A 7 23.98 2.70 18.64
CA VAL A 7 25.22 3.44 18.39
C VAL A 7 24.81 4.88 18.09
N GLY A 8 25.04 5.79 19.05
CA GLY A 8 24.80 7.22 18.85
C GLY A 8 25.66 7.76 17.69
N PRO A 9 25.09 8.50 16.72
CA PRO A 9 25.88 9.01 15.61
C PRO A 9 26.78 10.15 16.09
N SER A 10 28.08 10.08 15.76
CA SER A 10 28.89 11.28 15.69
C SER A 10 28.28 12.17 14.62
N VAL A 11 27.86 13.39 14.95
CA VAL A 11 27.32 14.36 13.99
C VAL A 11 28.34 14.56 12.87
N LYS A 12 28.13 13.89 11.73
CA LYS A 12 28.80 14.24 10.48
C LYS A 12 28.09 15.49 9.95
N GLN A 13 28.84 16.39 9.30
CA GLN A 13 28.28 17.63 8.74
C GLN A 13 27.06 17.33 7.88
N THR A 14 25.94 18.01 8.16
CA THR A 14 24.72 17.93 7.33
C THR A 14 25.10 18.18 5.86
N PRO A 15 24.71 17.30 4.92
CA PRO A 15 25.06 17.45 3.50
C PRO A 15 24.68 18.84 2.99
N VAL A 16 25.63 19.52 2.33
CA VAL A 16 25.48 20.91 1.88
C VAL A 16 24.59 21.02 0.62
N ALA A 17 24.32 19.91 -0.07
CA ALA A 17 23.44 19.83 -1.24
C ALA A 17 22.80 18.44 -1.38
N PHE A 18 21.56 18.38 -1.87
CA PHE A 18 20.91 17.14 -2.29
C PHE A 18 21.50 16.68 -3.64
N LYS A 19 21.45 15.39 -3.93
CA LYS A 19 21.85 14.85 -5.23
C LYS A 19 20.69 14.92 -6.22
N HIS A 20 19.52 14.47 -5.80
CA HIS A 20 18.27 14.65 -6.51
C HIS A 20 17.27 15.44 -5.64
N PRO A 21 16.48 16.39 -6.19
CA PRO A 21 15.60 17.24 -5.39
C PRO A 21 14.56 16.48 -4.54
N LEU A 22 14.19 15.28 -5.00
CA LEU A 22 13.20 14.39 -4.37
C LEU A 22 13.81 13.32 -3.46
N ASP A 23 15.13 13.31 -3.24
CA ASP A 23 15.76 12.38 -2.30
C ASP A 23 15.10 12.49 -0.92
N PRO A 24 14.85 11.39 -0.19
CA PRO A 24 14.31 11.47 1.16
C PRO A 24 15.26 12.23 2.10
N LEU A 25 14.77 12.68 3.25
CA LEU A 25 15.65 13.25 4.27
C LEU A 25 16.63 12.17 4.75
N THR A 26 17.91 12.51 4.77
CA THR A 26 18.95 11.66 5.35
C THR A 26 18.79 11.55 6.88
N PRO A 27 19.34 10.52 7.54
CA PRO A 27 19.37 10.43 9.00
C PRO A 27 19.99 11.66 9.69
N ASP A 28 21.01 12.26 9.06
CA ASP A 28 21.65 13.49 9.55
C ASP A 28 20.73 14.71 9.39
N GLU A 29 19.99 14.82 8.28
CA GLU A 29 18.96 15.86 8.11
C GLU A 29 17.82 15.70 9.12
N ILE A 30 17.35 14.47 9.39
CA ILE A 30 16.31 14.19 10.41
C ILE A 30 16.79 14.67 11.78
N THR A 31 18.03 14.32 12.16
CA THR A 31 18.64 14.74 13.43
C THR A 31 18.76 16.25 13.52
N ALA A 32 19.23 16.91 12.47
CA ALA A 32 19.44 18.36 12.45
C ALA A 32 18.10 19.13 12.45
N ALA A 33 17.10 18.66 11.70
CA ALA A 33 15.78 19.28 11.65
C ALA A 33 15.02 19.08 12.97
N SER A 34 15.07 17.90 13.60
CA SER A 34 14.44 17.67 14.90
C SER A 34 15.09 18.53 15.99
N LEU A 35 16.41 18.73 15.95
CA LEU A 35 17.13 19.64 16.84
C LEU A 35 16.69 21.10 16.63
N ALA A 36 16.53 21.55 15.38
CA ALA A 36 16.03 22.89 15.07
C ALA A 36 14.62 23.12 15.64
N ILE A 37 13.74 22.13 15.53
CA ILE A 37 12.38 22.17 16.13
C ILE A 37 12.49 22.28 17.66
N ARG A 38 13.34 21.47 18.31
CA ARG A 38 13.53 21.53 19.77
C ARG A 38 14.01 22.91 20.23
N HIS A 39 14.98 23.50 19.54
CA HIS A 39 15.46 24.85 19.86
C HIS A 39 14.36 25.91 19.69
N TYR A 40 13.62 25.85 18.58
CA TYR A 40 12.51 26.78 18.34
C TYR A 40 11.42 26.66 19.42
N VAL A 41 11.10 25.44 19.83
CA VAL A 41 10.07 25.15 20.83
C VAL A 41 10.52 25.53 22.25
N ALA A 42 11.81 25.43 22.57
CA ALA A 42 12.33 25.82 23.89
C ALA A 42 12.07 27.31 24.22
N GLU A 43 11.85 28.15 23.20
CA GLU A 43 11.48 29.56 23.33
C GLU A 43 9.96 29.78 23.47
N LYS A 44 9.14 28.72 23.41
CA LYS A 44 7.67 28.79 23.47
C LYS A 44 7.16 28.30 24.83
N PRO A 45 6.32 29.08 25.54
CA PRO A 45 5.82 28.69 26.86
C PRO A 45 4.79 27.55 26.82
N ASP A 46 4.14 27.34 25.68
CA ASP A 46 2.96 26.46 25.56
C ASP A 46 3.29 24.99 25.26
N VAL A 47 4.56 24.65 25.00
CA VAL A 47 4.99 23.27 24.72
C VAL A 47 6.07 22.85 25.70
N LYS A 48 5.76 21.84 26.51
CA LYS A 48 6.64 21.42 27.62
C LYS A 48 7.47 20.19 27.30
N ALA A 49 6.91 19.22 26.58
CA ALA A 49 7.61 17.99 26.26
C ALA A 49 7.19 17.43 24.90
N ILE A 50 8.15 17.40 23.97
CA ILE A 50 7.90 17.01 22.57
C ILE A 50 8.00 15.49 22.39
N LYS A 51 7.00 14.89 21.75
CA LYS A 51 7.05 13.58 21.11
C LYS A 51 6.87 13.74 19.60
N PHE A 52 7.89 13.45 18.80
CA PHE A 52 7.83 13.51 17.33
C PHE A 52 6.99 12.36 16.78
N ILE A 53 6.19 12.58 15.74
CA ILE A 53 5.42 11.52 15.08
C ILE A 53 5.83 11.38 13.61
N THR A 54 6.00 12.50 12.90
CA THR A 54 6.47 12.50 11.52
C THR A 54 7.54 13.58 11.33
N LEU A 55 8.49 13.33 10.43
CA LEU A 55 9.44 14.32 9.92
C LEU A 55 9.95 13.81 8.57
N TYR A 56 9.58 14.48 7.49
CA TYR A 56 9.83 14.02 6.12
C TYR A 56 10.11 15.19 5.18
N LEU A 57 10.61 14.86 3.98
CA LEU A 57 10.86 15.83 2.91
C LEU A 57 9.53 16.47 2.51
N LEU A 58 9.46 17.80 2.56
CA LEU A 58 8.38 18.51 1.88
C LEU A 58 8.79 18.68 0.40
N PRO A 59 8.13 18.00 -0.56
CA PRO A 59 8.60 17.98 -1.93
C PRO A 59 8.66 19.40 -2.53
N PRO A 60 9.69 19.73 -3.32
CA PRO A 60 9.71 20.97 -4.10
C PRO A 60 8.56 21.02 -5.12
N PRO A 61 8.20 22.21 -5.62
CA PRO A 61 7.18 22.35 -6.67
C PRO A 61 7.53 21.51 -7.92
N LYS A 62 6.54 20.82 -8.49
CA LYS A 62 6.71 19.88 -9.62
C LYS A 62 7.50 20.50 -10.77
N LYS A 63 7.11 21.71 -11.21
CA LYS A 63 7.79 22.40 -12.31
C LYS A 63 9.25 22.73 -12.01
N ALA A 64 9.58 23.06 -10.77
CA ALA A 64 10.96 23.33 -10.38
C ALA A 64 11.82 22.05 -10.47
N VAL A 65 11.28 20.90 -10.07
CA VAL A 65 11.94 19.60 -10.20
C VAL A 65 12.16 19.26 -11.67
N LEU A 66 11.13 19.38 -12.52
CA LEU A 66 11.24 19.08 -13.95
C LEU A 66 12.26 19.99 -14.64
N ALA A 67 12.26 21.29 -14.33
CA ALA A 67 13.25 22.24 -14.83
C ALA A 67 14.68 21.84 -14.41
N HIS A 68 14.88 21.49 -13.13
CA HIS A 68 16.18 21.04 -12.61
C HIS A 68 16.70 19.78 -13.32
N LEU A 69 15.81 18.83 -13.63
CA LEU A 69 16.16 17.58 -14.31
C LEU A 69 16.23 17.70 -15.83
N GLY A 70 15.90 18.86 -16.39
CA GLY A 70 15.86 19.04 -17.84
C GLY A 70 14.74 18.23 -18.52
N ILE A 71 13.61 18.02 -17.85
CA ILE A 71 12.43 17.35 -18.41
C ILE A 71 11.44 18.40 -18.91
N PRO A 72 11.00 18.36 -20.18
CA PRO A 72 10.07 19.34 -20.72
C PRO A 72 8.65 19.17 -20.15
N THR A 73 7.97 20.30 -19.91
CA THR A 73 6.58 20.32 -19.42
C THR A 73 5.54 20.19 -20.53
N SER A 74 5.95 20.27 -21.80
CA SER A 74 5.10 20.15 -22.98
C SER A 74 5.70 19.22 -24.04
N ALA A 75 4.83 18.62 -24.87
CA ALA A 75 5.24 17.64 -25.86
C ALA A 75 6.18 18.22 -26.91
N GLY A 76 7.40 17.68 -27.01
CA GLY A 76 8.45 18.19 -27.90
C GLY A 76 8.98 19.59 -27.52
N GLY A 77 8.62 20.10 -26.35
CA GLY A 77 9.11 21.37 -25.82
C GLY A 77 10.57 21.29 -25.34
N LYS A 78 11.15 22.46 -25.03
CA LYS A 78 12.44 22.53 -24.33
C LYS A 78 12.19 22.57 -22.82
N PRO A 79 13.11 22.04 -21.99
CA PRO A 79 13.02 22.18 -20.55
C PRO A 79 13.02 23.66 -20.13
N GLU A 80 12.27 23.96 -19.08
CA GLU A 80 12.27 25.28 -18.46
C GLU A 80 13.63 25.56 -17.80
N THR A 81 13.97 26.84 -17.59
CA THR A 81 15.22 27.19 -16.92
C THR A 81 15.18 26.74 -15.46
N PRO A 82 16.19 26.00 -14.97
CA PRO A 82 16.25 25.59 -13.57
C PRO A 82 16.15 26.79 -12.62
N VAL A 83 15.31 26.66 -11.60
CA VAL A 83 15.22 27.61 -10.49
C VAL A 83 15.90 27.04 -9.26
N LEU A 84 16.31 27.91 -8.33
CA LEU A 84 16.89 27.46 -7.06
C LEU A 84 15.84 26.68 -6.25
N ILE A 85 16.16 25.44 -5.90
CA ILE A 85 15.34 24.60 -5.03
C ILE A 85 15.87 24.72 -3.60
N VAL A 86 15.01 25.21 -2.71
CA VAL A 86 15.27 25.20 -1.27
C VAL A 86 14.79 23.87 -0.70
N ARG A 87 15.68 23.15 -0.02
CA ARG A 87 15.36 21.90 0.67
C ARG A 87 14.44 22.20 1.86
N ARG A 88 13.29 21.51 1.94
CA ARG A 88 12.26 21.75 2.97
C ARG A 88 11.85 20.46 3.67
N ALA A 89 11.39 20.58 4.90
CA ALA A 89 10.88 19.46 5.69
C ALA A 89 9.54 19.83 6.33
N GLU A 90 8.73 18.83 6.62
CA GLU A 90 7.50 18.97 7.40
C GLU A 90 7.49 17.95 8.54
N SER A 91 7.01 18.36 9.70
CA SER A 91 6.95 17.51 10.89
C SER A 91 5.64 17.70 11.66
N ASP A 92 5.08 16.59 12.11
CA ASP A 92 4.01 16.54 13.09
C ASP A 92 4.56 15.99 14.42
N PHE A 93 4.22 16.64 15.53
CA PHE A 93 4.62 16.23 16.88
C PHE A 93 3.58 16.63 17.93
N LEU A 94 3.73 16.10 19.14
CA LEU A 94 2.79 16.24 20.24
C LEU A 94 3.48 16.89 21.45
N ASP A 95 2.75 17.69 22.23
CA ASP A 95 3.10 17.93 23.63
C ASP A 95 2.49 16.83 24.51
N VAL A 96 3.33 15.97 25.08
CA VAL A 96 2.86 14.84 25.91
C VAL A 96 2.23 15.26 27.23
N THR A 97 2.43 16.51 27.68
CA THR A 97 1.85 17.01 28.92
C THR A 97 0.41 17.50 28.75
N THR A 98 0.08 18.03 27.57
CA THR A 98 -1.26 18.58 27.28
C THR A 98 -2.04 17.74 26.28
N GLY A 99 -1.38 16.86 25.52
CA GLY A 99 -1.95 16.12 24.39
C GLY A 99 -2.19 16.97 23.14
N ASN A 100 -1.63 18.19 23.08
CA ASN A 100 -1.79 19.07 21.91
C ASN A 100 -0.89 18.61 20.77
N SER A 101 -1.41 18.57 19.55
CA SER A 101 -0.66 18.24 18.34
C SER A 101 -0.25 19.52 17.59
N TYR A 102 0.91 19.49 16.94
CA TYR A 102 1.48 20.60 16.20
C TYR A 102 2.02 20.14 14.84
N ASN A 103 1.95 21.02 13.85
CA ASN A 103 2.57 20.88 12.54
C ASN A 103 3.58 22.02 12.33
N THR A 104 4.74 21.69 11.76
CA THR A 104 5.77 22.67 11.44
C THR A 104 6.40 22.37 10.09
N THR A 105 6.72 23.43 9.35
CA THR A 105 7.56 23.32 8.14
C THR A 105 8.89 24.01 8.40
N LEU A 106 9.94 23.48 7.77
CA LEU A 106 11.30 23.96 7.90
C LEU A 106 11.92 24.14 6.51
N SER A 107 12.86 25.07 6.42
CA SER A 107 13.74 25.24 5.26
C SER A 107 15.20 25.13 5.69
N TYR A 108 16.02 24.52 4.83
CA TYR A 108 17.46 24.53 4.98
C TYR A 108 18.03 25.79 4.33
N ARG A 109 18.47 26.77 5.14
CA ARG A 109 19.03 28.06 4.72
C ARG A 109 20.21 28.42 5.60
N ASP A 110 21.23 29.08 5.04
CA ASP A 110 22.42 29.50 5.80
C ASP A 110 23.11 28.34 6.53
N SER A 111 23.19 27.17 5.87
CA SER A 111 23.79 25.94 6.40
C SER A 111 23.12 25.40 7.67
N ARG A 112 21.84 25.70 7.91
CA ARG A 112 21.05 25.14 9.01
C ARG A 112 19.57 25.01 8.67
N TRP A 113 18.88 24.11 9.39
CA TRP A 113 17.43 24.04 9.36
C TRP A 113 16.81 25.17 10.18
N GLN A 114 15.81 25.84 9.62
CA GLN A 114 15.10 26.95 10.24
C GLN A 114 13.60 26.70 10.13
N VAL A 115 12.87 26.89 11.25
CA VAL A 115 11.41 26.73 11.29
C VAL A 115 10.76 27.90 10.53
N ASP A 116 9.98 27.57 9.50
CA ASP A 116 9.20 28.53 8.70
C ASP A 116 7.81 28.75 9.29
N THR A 117 7.13 27.65 9.67
CA THR A 117 5.77 27.69 10.22
C THR A 117 5.67 26.86 11.48
N PHE A 118 4.80 27.28 12.40
CA PHE A 118 4.52 26.58 13.64
C PHE A 118 3.03 26.70 13.95
N GLU A 119 2.28 25.61 13.77
CA GLU A 119 0.83 25.59 13.83
C GLU A 119 0.36 24.58 14.87
N LYS A 120 -0.48 25.02 15.82
CA LYS A 120 -1.22 24.10 16.70
C LYS A 120 -2.38 23.51 15.90
N LEU A 121 -2.47 22.19 15.85
CA LEU A 121 -3.57 21.52 15.16
C LEU A 121 -4.87 21.64 15.96
N PRO A 122 -6.04 21.67 15.27
CA PRO A 122 -7.33 21.56 15.92
C PRO A 122 -7.43 20.31 16.81
N GLU A 123 -8.13 20.42 17.94
CA GLU A 123 -8.21 19.36 18.95
C GLU A 123 -8.75 18.02 18.43
N ALA A 124 -9.50 18.01 17.33
CA ALA A 124 -10.05 16.80 16.73
C ALA A 124 -9.08 16.07 15.77
N LEU A 125 -7.91 16.65 15.45
CA LEU A 125 -6.96 16.09 14.50
C LEU A 125 -5.80 15.41 15.22
N HIS A 126 -5.55 14.16 14.81
CA HIS A 126 -4.48 13.33 15.37
C HIS A 126 -3.52 12.91 14.25
N ALA A 127 -2.22 13.06 14.50
CA ALA A 127 -1.20 12.45 13.65
C ALA A 127 -1.24 10.90 13.77
N GLN A 128 -0.59 10.19 12.84
CA GLN A 128 -0.46 8.72 12.85
C GLN A 128 -0.03 8.18 14.21
N ILE A 129 -0.44 6.96 14.54
CA ILE A 129 0.05 6.23 15.72
C ILE A 129 1.42 5.64 15.39
N SER A 130 2.44 6.03 16.15
CA SER A 130 3.83 5.54 15.94
C SER A 130 4.00 4.09 16.38
N PRO A 131 4.96 3.33 15.81
CA PRO A 131 5.29 1.99 16.28
C PRO A 131 5.60 1.92 17.78
N GLU A 132 6.29 2.92 18.33
CA GLU A 132 6.58 2.97 19.76
C GLU A 132 5.32 3.19 20.62
N GLU A 133 4.29 3.87 20.10
CA GLU A 133 2.98 3.99 20.77
C GLU A 133 2.18 2.68 20.75
N LEU A 134 2.32 1.87 19.69
CA LEU A 134 1.71 0.54 19.61
C LEU A 134 2.34 -0.42 20.63
N VAL A 135 3.67 -0.46 20.69
CA VAL A 135 4.41 -1.27 21.66
C VAL A 135 4.11 -0.84 23.10
N ALA A 136 4.00 0.47 23.34
CA ALA A 136 3.62 0.98 24.65
C ALA A 136 2.21 0.55 25.08
N ALA A 137 1.26 0.47 24.14
CA ALA A 137 -0.11 0.03 24.44
C ALA A 137 -0.15 -1.42 24.97
N GLU A 138 0.61 -2.33 24.37
CA GLU A 138 0.74 -3.71 24.88
C GLU A 138 1.29 -3.73 26.30
N GLU A 139 2.36 -2.98 26.57
CA GLU A 139 2.96 -2.90 27.90
C GLU A 139 2.01 -2.32 28.97
N VAL A 140 1.19 -1.34 28.59
CA VAL A 140 0.15 -0.74 29.46
C VAL A 140 -0.92 -1.78 29.77
N VAL A 141 -1.43 -2.47 28.77
CA VAL A 141 -2.47 -3.50 28.93
C VAL A 141 -1.97 -4.67 29.78
N ARG A 142 -0.75 -5.15 29.54
CA ARG A 142 -0.14 -6.25 30.29
C ARG A 142 0.01 -5.93 31.78
N LYS A 143 0.23 -4.66 32.14
CA LYS A 143 0.42 -4.20 33.53
C LYS A 143 -0.86 -3.79 34.23
N ASP A 144 -1.98 -3.65 33.51
CA ASP A 144 -3.24 -3.21 34.10
C ASP A 144 -3.84 -4.28 35.03
N PRO A 145 -4.14 -3.96 36.31
CA PRO A 145 -4.65 -4.94 37.27
C PRO A 145 -6.02 -5.52 36.90
N VAL A 146 -6.89 -4.76 36.22
CA VAL A 146 -8.21 -5.23 35.81
C VAL A 146 -8.05 -6.22 34.65
N VAL A 147 -7.22 -5.89 33.67
CA VAL A 147 -6.87 -6.81 32.56
C VAL A 147 -6.26 -8.10 33.08
N GLN A 148 -5.30 -8.03 34.01
CA GLN A 148 -4.68 -9.23 34.60
C GLN A 148 -5.71 -10.12 35.31
N LYS A 149 -6.66 -9.52 36.05
CA LYS A 149 -7.76 -10.26 36.69
C LYS A 149 -8.67 -10.93 35.65
N LEU A 150 -8.99 -10.24 34.55
CA LEU A 150 -9.82 -10.78 33.48
C LEU A 150 -9.13 -11.92 32.72
N ALA A 151 -7.83 -11.79 32.45
CA ALA A 151 -7.01 -12.83 31.82
C ALA A 151 -6.88 -14.06 32.73
N ALA A 152 -6.62 -13.86 34.02
CA ALA A 152 -6.53 -14.96 34.99
C ALA A 152 -7.82 -15.77 35.09
N ALA A 153 -8.99 -15.12 34.96
CA ALA A 153 -10.29 -15.79 34.97
C ALA A 153 -10.50 -16.76 33.78
N VAL A 154 -9.73 -16.60 32.70
CA VAL A 154 -9.74 -17.52 31.54
C VAL A 154 -8.46 -18.37 31.44
N GLY A 155 -7.64 -18.39 32.50
CA GLY A 155 -6.47 -19.24 32.61
C GLY A 155 -5.18 -18.65 32.02
N VAL A 156 -5.10 -17.33 31.82
CA VAL A 156 -3.95 -16.65 31.21
C VAL A 156 -3.20 -15.83 32.26
N ALA A 157 -1.90 -16.10 32.40
CA ALA A 157 -1.04 -15.38 33.34
C ALA A 157 -0.61 -14.01 32.79
N PRO A 158 -0.26 -13.02 33.63
CA PRO A 158 0.10 -11.67 33.18
C PRO A 158 1.20 -11.60 32.10
N HIS A 159 2.24 -12.44 32.20
CA HIS A 159 3.34 -12.45 31.23
C HIS A 159 2.96 -13.07 29.87
N GLN A 160 1.82 -13.75 29.80
CA GLN A 160 1.31 -14.39 28.58
C GLN A 160 0.40 -13.46 27.78
N ILE A 161 0.01 -12.30 28.34
CA ILE A 161 -0.87 -11.35 27.66
C ILE A 161 -0.07 -10.61 26.58
N CYS A 162 -0.50 -10.79 25.33
CA CYS A 162 -0.03 -10.09 24.16
C CYS A 162 -1.16 -9.25 23.56
N CYS A 163 -0.81 -8.16 22.88
CA CYS A 163 -1.80 -7.32 22.23
C CYS A 163 -1.28 -6.74 20.92
N ASP A 164 -2.14 -6.71 19.91
CA ASP A 164 -1.95 -5.84 18.77
C ASP A 164 -2.60 -4.48 19.07
N GLY A 165 -1.79 -3.43 19.16
CA GLY A 165 -2.27 -2.06 19.29
C GLY A 165 -2.86 -1.58 17.97
N TRP A 166 -4.09 -1.07 18.00
CA TRP A 166 -4.80 -0.51 16.86
C TRP A 166 -5.28 0.90 17.21
N THR A 167 -5.34 1.80 16.22
CA THR A 167 -6.19 3.00 16.35
C THR A 167 -7.60 2.59 16.78
N ILE A 168 -8.26 3.42 17.58
CA ILE A 168 -9.68 3.18 17.90
C ILE A 168 -10.57 3.24 16.65
N GLY A 169 -10.05 3.80 15.54
CA GLY A 169 -10.80 4.06 14.32
C GLY A 169 -11.82 5.17 14.55
N TYR A 170 -12.96 4.80 15.13
CA TYR A 170 -14.02 5.73 15.54
C TYR A 170 -14.75 5.20 16.77
N ASP A 171 -14.93 6.06 17.78
CA ASP A 171 -15.80 5.78 18.91
C ASP A 171 -16.24 7.11 19.56
N GLU A 172 -17.55 7.41 19.52
CA GLU A 172 -18.06 8.69 20.03
C GLU A 172 -18.11 8.79 21.54
N ARG A 173 -17.96 7.67 22.25
CA ARG A 173 -17.97 7.65 23.72
C ARG A 173 -16.74 8.38 24.28
N PHE A 174 -15.68 8.50 23.48
CA PHE A 174 -14.47 9.22 23.87
C PHE A 174 -14.45 10.65 23.29
N PRO A 175 -13.97 11.64 24.07
CA PRO A 175 -13.79 13.00 23.59
C PRO A 175 -12.85 13.07 22.39
N LYS A 176 -13.12 13.97 21.43
CA LYS A 176 -12.34 14.08 20.18
C LYS A 176 -10.86 14.37 20.41
N GLN A 177 -10.52 15.09 21.47
CA GLN A 177 -9.17 15.46 21.85
C GLN A 177 -8.36 14.33 22.50
N ARG A 178 -9.02 13.26 22.94
CA ARG A 178 -8.32 12.12 23.53
C ARG A 178 -7.77 11.25 22.41
N ARG A 179 -6.47 10.92 22.47
CA ARG A 179 -5.79 10.04 21.51
C ARG A 179 -5.92 8.59 21.99
N VAL A 180 -6.69 7.77 21.28
CA VAL A 180 -7.18 6.47 21.77
C VAL A 180 -6.77 5.33 20.84
N GLN A 181 -6.31 4.24 21.46
CA GLN A 181 -6.08 2.94 20.82
C GLN A 181 -7.04 1.89 21.38
N GLN A 182 -7.32 0.85 20.60
CA GLN A 182 -7.87 -0.41 21.08
C GLN A 182 -6.80 -1.50 20.98
N ALA A 183 -6.71 -2.37 21.98
CA ALA A 183 -5.74 -3.45 22.02
C ALA A 183 -6.47 -4.77 21.74
N LEU A 184 -6.18 -5.40 20.61
CA LEU A 184 -6.71 -6.73 20.30
C LEU A 184 -5.90 -7.74 21.11
N ALA A 185 -6.52 -8.37 22.10
CA ALA A 185 -5.80 -9.13 23.12
C ALA A 185 -5.71 -10.64 22.77
N PHE A 186 -4.54 -11.21 22.99
CA PHE A 186 -4.18 -12.59 22.72
C PHE A 186 -3.37 -13.18 23.89
N ALA A 187 -3.21 -14.50 23.91
CA ALA A 187 -2.29 -15.18 24.80
C ALA A 187 -1.09 -15.77 24.04
N ARG A 188 0.05 -15.90 24.74
CA ARG A 188 1.22 -16.65 24.28
C ARG A 188 1.59 -17.68 25.35
N PHE A 189 1.47 -18.97 25.04
CA PHE A 189 1.71 -20.04 26.02
C PHE A 189 3.15 -20.57 26.02
N SER A 190 3.89 -20.33 24.94
CA SER A 190 5.31 -20.68 24.82
C SER A 190 6.12 -19.60 24.12
N ASP A 191 7.44 -19.64 24.25
CA ASP A 191 8.31 -18.73 23.49
C ASP A 191 8.10 -18.95 21.98
N HIS A 192 7.85 -17.87 21.24
CA HIS A 192 7.59 -17.86 19.80
C HIS A 192 6.24 -18.44 19.33
N ASP A 193 5.34 -18.80 20.25
CA ASP A 193 3.99 -19.28 19.91
C ASP A 193 3.23 -18.28 19.02
N ASN A 194 2.40 -18.82 18.12
CA ASN A 194 1.47 -18.05 17.33
C ASN A 194 0.36 -17.46 18.22
N ILE A 195 0.49 -16.18 18.58
CA ILE A 195 -0.48 -15.51 19.47
C ILE A 195 -1.90 -15.51 18.90
N TYR A 196 -2.04 -15.49 17.58
CA TYR A 196 -3.34 -15.46 16.92
C TYR A 196 -4.11 -16.77 17.12
N ALA A 197 -3.44 -17.87 17.51
CA ALA A 197 -4.13 -19.11 17.89
C ALA A 197 -4.87 -19.02 19.23
N HIS A 198 -4.64 -17.94 19.99
CA HIS A 198 -5.14 -17.77 21.35
C HIS A 198 -5.83 -16.41 21.57
N PRO A 199 -6.83 -16.03 20.76
CA PRO A 199 -7.54 -14.77 20.97
C PRO A 199 -8.25 -14.76 22.34
N LEU A 200 -8.20 -13.61 23.02
CA LEU A 200 -8.92 -13.37 24.26
C LEU A 200 -10.29 -12.76 23.97
N ASP A 201 -11.19 -12.86 24.95
CA ASP A 201 -12.61 -12.51 24.80
C ASP A 201 -12.95 -11.06 25.20
N PHE A 202 -11.94 -10.18 25.26
CA PHE A 202 -12.10 -8.79 25.64
C PHE A 202 -11.10 -7.90 24.88
N ILE A 203 -11.46 -6.62 24.72
CA ILE A 203 -10.69 -5.63 23.96
C ILE A 203 -10.47 -4.40 24.84
N PRO A 204 -9.28 -4.25 25.46
CA PRO A 204 -8.93 -3.05 26.22
C PRO A 204 -8.85 -1.81 25.32
N VAL A 205 -9.22 -0.66 25.86
CA VAL A 205 -9.12 0.65 25.23
C VAL A 205 -8.10 1.48 26.01
N VAL A 206 -7.13 2.05 25.32
CA VAL A 206 -5.97 2.73 25.90
C VAL A 206 -5.95 4.20 25.49
N ASP A 207 -5.74 5.10 26.46
CA ASP A 207 -5.36 6.48 26.19
C ASP A 207 -3.85 6.55 25.97
N THR A 208 -3.43 6.87 24.75
CA THR A 208 -2.02 6.87 24.32
C THR A 208 -1.20 7.98 24.96
N ASN A 209 -1.85 9.05 25.43
CA ASN A 209 -1.15 10.17 26.07
C ASN A 209 -0.90 9.88 27.54
N THR A 210 -1.90 9.35 28.25
CA THR A 210 -1.78 9.04 29.68
C THR A 210 -1.20 7.65 29.96
N ASN A 211 -1.10 6.79 28.94
CA ASN A 211 -0.68 5.39 29.06
C ASN A 211 -1.54 4.60 30.07
N GLN A 212 -2.87 4.72 29.94
CA GLN A 212 -3.82 4.07 30.83
C GLN A 212 -4.88 3.28 30.05
N VAL A 213 -5.26 2.12 30.58
CA VAL A 213 -6.49 1.43 30.15
C VAL A 213 -7.67 2.25 30.68
N ILE A 214 -8.49 2.78 29.77
CA ILE A 214 -9.62 3.65 30.09
C ILE A 214 -10.97 2.94 30.01
N HIS A 215 -11.04 1.81 29.31
CA HIS A 215 -12.23 0.96 29.21
C HIS A 215 -11.85 -0.45 28.72
N ILE A 216 -12.73 -1.43 28.88
CA ILE A 216 -12.56 -2.79 28.36
C ILE A 216 -13.89 -3.24 27.77
N ASP A 217 -13.91 -3.51 26.47
CA ASP A 217 -15.10 -3.94 25.73
C ASP A 217 -15.18 -5.47 25.63
N PHE A 218 -16.40 -6.01 25.65
CA PHE A 218 -16.68 -7.44 25.47
C PHE A 218 -17.63 -7.64 24.28
N PRO A 219 -17.15 -8.20 23.16
CA PRO A 219 -18.01 -8.50 22.02
C PRO A 219 -19.08 -9.55 22.37
N PRO A 220 -20.36 -9.36 21.98
CA PRO A 220 -21.40 -10.38 22.11
C PRO A 220 -21.21 -11.50 21.05
N THR A 221 -21.86 -12.64 21.25
CA THR A 221 -21.79 -13.81 20.36
C THR A 221 -23.12 -14.15 19.71
N TYR A 222 -23.05 -14.75 18.51
CA TYR A 222 -24.22 -15.27 17.80
C TYR A 222 -24.52 -16.71 18.18
N LYS A 223 -25.78 -17.00 18.53
CA LYS A 223 -26.26 -18.35 18.83
C LYS A 223 -27.44 -18.73 17.96
N LYS A 224 -27.45 -19.98 17.50
CA LYS A 224 -28.59 -20.54 16.78
C LYS A 224 -29.70 -20.88 17.77
N THR A 225 -30.87 -20.27 17.60
CA THR A 225 -32.08 -20.55 18.36
C THR A 225 -33.11 -21.24 17.48
N PRO A 226 -34.20 -21.83 18.04
CA PRO A 226 -35.30 -22.35 17.24
C PRO A 226 -35.94 -21.31 16.29
N ASN A 227 -35.81 -20.02 16.61
CA ASN A 227 -36.35 -18.90 15.82
C ASN A 227 -35.33 -18.30 14.84
N GLY A 228 -34.17 -18.95 14.64
CA GLY A 228 -33.09 -18.47 13.79
C GLY A 228 -31.88 -17.97 14.58
N LEU A 229 -30.99 -17.26 13.91
CA LEU A 229 -29.76 -16.76 14.51
C LEU A 229 -30.05 -15.52 15.38
N THR A 230 -29.53 -15.48 16.60
CA THR A 230 -29.76 -14.38 17.55
C THR A 230 -28.45 -13.94 18.19
N LEU A 231 -28.27 -12.62 18.33
CA LEU A 231 -27.15 -12.03 19.06
C LEU A 231 -27.45 -12.04 20.56
N SER A 232 -26.45 -12.34 21.39
CA SER A 232 -26.59 -12.34 22.86
C SER A 232 -26.85 -10.95 23.44
N SER A 233 -26.47 -9.88 22.74
CA SER A 233 -26.87 -8.51 23.06
C SER A 233 -28.09 -8.08 22.24
N SER A 234 -28.89 -7.18 22.80
CA SER A 234 -30.09 -6.62 22.15
C SER A 234 -29.76 -5.59 21.05
N SER A 235 -28.51 -5.16 20.93
CA SER A 235 -28.07 -4.11 20.00
C SER A 235 -26.62 -4.33 19.56
N THR A 236 -26.30 -3.85 18.36
CA THR A 236 -24.92 -3.74 17.86
C THR A 236 -24.31 -2.36 18.12
N ALA A 237 -25.03 -1.45 18.78
CA ALA A 237 -24.53 -0.13 19.15
C ALA A 237 -23.54 -0.21 20.33
N PRO A 238 -22.59 0.74 20.42
CA PRO A 238 -21.72 0.86 21.59
C PRO A 238 -22.52 1.02 22.90
N PRO A 239 -22.26 0.18 23.93
CA PRO A 239 -22.83 0.39 25.26
C PRO A 239 -22.17 1.60 25.94
N ALA A 240 -22.85 2.15 26.95
CA ALA A 240 -22.29 3.23 27.76
C ALA A 240 -20.98 2.81 28.44
N LEU A 241 -20.04 3.75 28.57
CA LEU A 241 -18.80 3.51 29.30
C LEU A 241 -19.12 3.10 30.74
N SER A 242 -18.47 2.02 31.17
CA SER A 242 -18.70 1.38 32.46
C SER A 242 -17.47 0.58 32.90
N ASP A 243 -17.51 0.01 34.10
CA ASP A 243 -16.52 -0.97 34.53
C ASP A 243 -16.61 -2.27 33.70
N ALA A 244 -15.57 -3.11 33.80
CA ALA A 244 -15.47 -4.33 33.01
C ALA A 244 -16.57 -5.36 33.32
N GLU A 245 -17.08 -5.39 34.55
CA GLU A 245 -18.14 -6.33 34.97
C GLU A 245 -19.46 -5.98 34.27
N ARG A 246 -19.83 -4.69 34.26
CA ARG A 246 -20.99 -4.21 33.52
C ARG A 246 -20.79 -4.35 32.03
N ALA A 247 -19.61 -4.03 31.48
CA ALA A 247 -19.33 -4.19 30.06
C ALA A 247 -19.50 -5.66 29.60
N LEU A 248 -19.02 -6.62 30.40
CA LEU A 248 -19.27 -8.05 30.17
C LEU A 248 -20.76 -8.40 30.23
N ALA A 249 -21.48 -7.90 31.25
CA ALA A 249 -22.92 -8.15 31.35
C ALA A 249 -23.72 -7.64 30.13
N HIS A 250 -23.33 -6.52 29.53
CA HIS A 250 -23.96 -5.99 28.31
C HIS A 250 -23.73 -6.87 27.07
N SER A 251 -22.63 -7.64 27.04
CA SER A 251 -22.38 -8.60 25.97
C SER A 251 -23.38 -9.77 25.98
N GLY A 252 -24.05 -10.02 27.13
CA GLY A 252 -25.06 -11.06 27.26
C GLY A 252 -24.50 -12.49 27.18
N ARG A 253 -23.19 -12.67 27.38
CA ARG A 253 -22.52 -13.97 27.34
C ARG A 253 -21.57 -14.18 28.52
N ASP A 254 -21.23 -15.44 28.74
CA ASP A 254 -20.18 -15.85 29.66
C ASP A 254 -18.78 -15.59 29.08
N ARG A 255 -17.76 -15.73 29.95
CA ARG A 255 -16.36 -15.64 29.55
C ARG A 255 -15.98 -16.81 28.64
N ILE A 256 -15.18 -16.53 27.62
CA ILE A 256 -14.73 -17.55 26.67
C ILE A 256 -13.23 -17.77 26.87
N HIS A 257 -12.84 -19.02 27.06
CA HIS A 257 -11.42 -19.38 27.19
C HIS A 257 -10.73 -19.34 25.82
N PRO A 258 -9.48 -18.85 25.74
CA PRO A 258 -8.72 -18.95 24.49
C PRO A 258 -8.51 -20.43 24.12
N PRO A 259 -8.48 -20.77 22.82
CA PRO A 259 -8.05 -22.08 22.37
C PRO A 259 -6.64 -22.39 22.90
N LEU A 260 -6.35 -23.65 23.20
CA LEU A 260 -5.03 -24.09 23.68
C LEU A 260 -4.08 -24.63 22.61
N PRO A 261 -4.54 -25.24 21.49
CA PRO A 261 -3.62 -25.67 20.44
C PRO A 261 -2.88 -24.48 19.81
N GLY A 262 -1.54 -24.54 19.74
CA GLY A 262 -0.69 -23.45 19.26
C GLY A 262 -0.84 -23.12 17.78
N GLN A 263 -1.16 -24.12 16.94
CA GLN A 263 -1.37 -23.92 15.49
C GLN A 263 -0.23 -23.12 14.86
N ASN A 264 0.99 -23.56 15.14
CA ASN A 264 2.20 -22.87 14.76
C ASN A 264 2.55 -23.07 13.28
N PHE A 265 3.37 -22.16 12.75
CA PHE A 265 3.83 -22.18 11.35
C PHE A 265 5.37 -22.17 11.22
N LEU A 266 6.09 -21.99 12.33
CA LEU A 266 7.55 -22.14 12.33
C LEU A 266 7.91 -23.63 12.31
N PRO A 267 8.84 -24.10 11.45
CA PRO A 267 9.09 -25.52 11.26
C PRO A 267 9.39 -26.31 12.54
N ASP A 268 10.14 -25.72 13.46
CA ASP A 268 10.50 -26.28 14.76
C ASP A 268 9.32 -26.37 15.72
N LEU A 269 8.40 -25.39 15.70
CA LEU A 269 7.16 -25.41 16.48
C LEU A 269 6.10 -26.33 15.86
N MET A 270 5.97 -26.36 14.53
CA MET A 270 5.07 -27.28 13.83
C MET A 270 5.42 -28.74 14.12
N ALA A 271 6.71 -29.07 14.23
CA ALA A 271 7.17 -30.40 14.62
C ALA A 271 6.80 -30.78 16.07
N GLN A 272 6.63 -29.78 16.94
CA GLN A 272 6.12 -29.97 18.31
C GLN A 272 4.61 -30.19 18.31
N ASP A 273 3.85 -29.40 17.53
CA ASP A 273 2.40 -29.50 17.39
C ASP A 273 1.96 -30.83 16.73
N ASN A 274 2.70 -31.29 15.72
CA ASN A 274 2.42 -32.54 15.01
C ASN A 274 3.71 -33.35 14.78
N LYS A 275 3.92 -34.36 15.62
CA LYS A 275 5.09 -35.26 15.56
C LYS A 275 5.22 -36.07 14.27
N ASN A 276 4.13 -36.18 13.49
CA ASN A 276 4.12 -36.89 12.20
C ASN A 276 4.32 -35.95 11.00
N LEU A 277 4.54 -34.65 11.24
CA LEU A 277 4.80 -33.70 10.16
C LEU A 277 6.12 -34.03 9.47
N LYS A 278 6.04 -34.25 8.16
CA LYS A 278 7.21 -34.38 7.28
C LYS A 278 7.23 -33.21 6.31
N LEU A 279 8.25 -32.36 6.40
CA LEU A 279 8.49 -31.34 5.38
C LEU A 279 8.83 -32.02 4.04
N ARG A 280 8.44 -31.37 2.94
CA ARG A 280 8.71 -31.88 1.59
C ARG A 280 10.22 -31.95 1.34
N ASP A 281 10.69 -33.11 0.90
CA ASP A 281 12.10 -33.40 0.58
C ASP A 281 12.34 -33.59 -0.93
N ASP A 282 11.32 -33.32 -1.76
CA ASP A 282 11.34 -33.48 -3.21
C ASP A 282 11.57 -32.17 -3.99
N ILE A 283 11.66 -31.02 -3.29
CA ILE A 283 11.95 -29.72 -3.90
C ILE A 283 13.44 -29.62 -4.22
N LYS A 284 13.77 -29.50 -5.51
CA LYS A 284 15.15 -29.31 -5.99
C LYS A 284 15.51 -27.82 -6.01
N PRO A 285 16.77 -27.45 -5.73
CA PRO A 285 17.22 -26.05 -5.82
C PRO A 285 16.98 -25.44 -7.21
N LEU A 286 16.53 -24.18 -7.24
CA LEU A 286 16.41 -23.35 -8.42
C LEU A 286 17.26 -22.09 -8.24
N HIS A 287 18.36 -21.98 -8.99
CA HIS A 287 19.30 -20.86 -8.86
C HIS A 287 19.09 -19.81 -9.96
N ILE A 288 18.96 -18.54 -9.56
CA ILE A 288 18.91 -17.39 -10.47
C ILE A 288 20.28 -16.71 -10.47
N LEU A 289 20.95 -16.67 -11.63
CA LEU A 289 22.33 -16.22 -11.74
C LEU A 289 22.48 -15.17 -12.86
N GLN A 290 23.18 -14.07 -12.54
CA GLN A 290 23.57 -13.04 -13.50
C GLN A 290 25.10 -12.92 -13.54
N PRO A 291 25.81 -13.80 -14.26
CA PRO A 291 27.27 -13.92 -14.16
C PRO A 291 28.03 -12.66 -14.59
N GLU A 292 27.41 -11.79 -15.38
CA GLU A 292 27.97 -10.53 -15.89
C GLU A 292 27.44 -9.30 -15.14
N GLY A 293 26.72 -9.51 -14.04
CA GLY A 293 26.05 -8.44 -13.30
C GLY A 293 24.64 -8.12 -13.81
N VAL A 294 24.06 -7.08 -13.22
CA VAL A 294 22.73 -6.57 -13.55
C VAL A 294 22.76 -5.59 -14.71
N SER A 295 21.62 -5.41 -15.36
CA SER A 295 21.46 -4.54 -16.54
C SER A 295 20.90 -3.16 -16.21
N PHE A 296 20.51 -2.94 -14.94
CA PHE A 296 20.13 -1.63 -14.43
C PHE A 296 21.35 -0.91 -13.84
N LYS A 297 21.29 0.41 -13.80
CA LYS A 297 22.28 1.26 -13.14
C LYS A 297 21.59 2.07 -12.05
N MET A 298 22.30 2.28 -10.95
CA MET A 298 21.86 3.10 -9.83
C MET A 298 22.83 4.24 -9.64
N ASP A 299 22.31 5.45 -9.47
CA ASP A 299 23.08 6.61 -9.03
C ASP A 299 22.40 7.31 -7.84
N GLY A 300 22.73 6.87 -6.63
CA GLY A 300 21.93 7.21 -5.46
C GLY A 300 20.52 6.59 -5.59
N HIS A 301 19.50 7.44 -5.64
CA HIS A 301 18.10 7.03 -5.79
C HIS A 301 17.60 7.08 -7.25
N GLU A 302 18.43 7.47 -8.22
CA GLU A 302 18.08 7.40 -9.64
C GLU A 302 18.39 6.02 -10.21
N LEU A 303 17.43 5.46 -10.94
CA LEU A 303 17.51 4.17 -11.60
C LEU A 303 17.41 4.35 -13.12
N GLU A 304 18.29 3.67 -13.86
CA GLU A 304 18.23 3.54 -15.32
C GLU A 304 18.22 2.06 -15.74
N TRP A 305 17.25 1.65 -16.56
CA TRP A 305 17.14 0.26 -17.04
C TRP A 305 16.35 0.18 -18.34
N GLN A 306 16.92 -0.43 -19.40
CA GLN A 306 16.20 -0.74 -20.65
C GLN A 306 15.33 0.45 -21.15
N ASN A 307 15.97 1.60 -21.36
CA ASN A 307 15.38 2.89 -21.74
C ASN A 307 14.55 3.61 -20.66
N TRP A 308 14.18 2.95 -19.56
CA TRP A 308 13.55 3.61 -18.42
C TRP A 308 14.55 4.44 -17.62
N LYS A 309 14.10 5.58 -17.12
CA LYS A 309 14.76 6.35 -16.07
C LYS A 309 13.74 6.85 -15.05
N MET A 310 14.04 6.71 -13.76
CA MET A 310 13.15 7.11 -12.65
C MET A 310 13.93 7.42 -11.37
N HIS A 311 13.28 8.13 -10.44
CA HIS A 311 13.74 8.32 -9.07
C HIS A 311 12.93 7.43 -8.12
N ILE A 312 13.60 6.81 -7.15
CA ILE A 312 12.98 5.94 -6.13
C ILE A 312 13.06 6.63 -4.78
N SER A 313 11.92 7.07 -4.25
CA SER A 313 11.81 7.73 -2.94
C SER A 313 11.28 6.77 -1.88
N PHE A 314 11.54 7.13 -0.61
CA PHE A 314 10.99 6.46 0.56
C PHE A 314 10.41 7.51 1.52
N THR A 315 9.19 7.28 2.01
CA THR A 315 8.56 8.15 3.02
C THR A 315 7.93 7.32 4.13
N GLN A 316 7.80 7.91 5.32
CA GLN A 316 7.19 7.25 6.48
C GLN A 316 5.75 6.76 6.20
N ARG A 317 4.98 7.49 5.36
CA ARG A 317 3.57 7.19 5.09
C ARG A 317 3.38 6.21 3.94
N GLU A 318 3.87 6.54 2.75
CA GLU A 318 3.64 5.72 1.54
C GLU A 318 4.63 4.56 1.42
N GLY A 319 5.73 4.56 2.20
CA GLY A 319 6.87 3.70 1.89
C GLY A 319 7.49 4.12 0.57
N ILE A 320 7.49 3.22 -0.43
CA ILE A 320 8.03 3.48 -1.77
C ILE A 320 7.14 4.49 -2.52
N ALA A 321 7.78 5.45 -3.18
CA ALA A 321 7.17 6.20 -4.29
C ALA A 321 8.15 6.32 -5.45
N LEU A 322 7.66 6.14 -6.68
CA LEU A 322 8.46 6.32 -7.89
C LEU A 322 8.15 7.67 -8.51
N SER A 323 9.18 8.43 -8.86
CA SER A 323 9.02 9.77 -9.41
C SER A 323 9.77 9.94 -10.73
N THR A 324 9.37 10.95 -11.50
CA THR A 324 10.03 11.40 -12.73
C THR A 324 10.33 10.26 -13.71
N ILE A 325 9.34 9.38 -13.91
CA ILE A 325 9.43 8.21 -14.78
C ILE A 325 9.41 8.69 -16.24
N THR A 326 10.48 8.37 -16.97
CA THR A 326 10.68 8.70 -18.38
C THR A 326 11.12 7.47 -19.16
N TYR A 327 10.96 7.53 -20.48
CA TYR A 327 11.44 6.52 -21.42
C TYR A 327 12.27 7.18 -22.53
N ASN A 328 13.43 6.61 -22.82
CA ASN A 328 14.29 7.01 -23.92
C ASN A 328 13.84 6.35 -25.23
N ASP A 329 13.05 7.07 -26.04
CA ASP A 329 12.58 6.64 -27.35
C ASP A 329 13.59 7.07 -28.42
N HIS A 330 14.63 6.24 -28.61
CA HIS A 330 15.68 6.43 -29.61
C HIS A 330 16.38 7.81 -29.57
N GLY A 331 16.68 8.30 -28.38
CA GLY A 331 17.35 9.57 -28.12
C GLY A 331 16.42 10.69 -27.65
N GLU A 332 15.10 10.53 -27.81
CA GLU A 332 14.11 11.44 -27.23
C GLU A 332 13.71 10.96 -25.83
N ILE A 333 13.98 11.75 -24.80
CA ILE A 333 13.50 11.49 -23.45
C ILE A 333 12.04 11.91 -23.35
N ARG A 334 11.16 10.92 -23.21
CA ARG A 334 9.70 11.13 -23.18
C ARG A 334 9.15 10.89 -21.77
N PRO A 335 8.56 11.91 -21.13
CA PRO A 335 7.99 11.76 -19.79
C PRO A 335 6.70 10.92 -19.80
N ILE A 336 6.46 10.17 -18.72
CA ILE A 336 5.30 9.28 -18.59
C ILE A 336 4.55 9.53 -17.28
N ILE A 337 5.20 9.45 -16.12
CA ILE A 337 4.56 9.63 -14.81
C ILE A 337 5.47 10.46 -13.91
N TYR A 338 4.97 11.57 -13.38
CA TYR A 338 5.71 12.41 -12.45
C TYR A 338 5.82 11.73 -11.09
N ARG A 339 4.74 11.09 -10.63
CA ARG A 339 4.74 10.33 -9.37
C ARG A 339 3.75 9.16 -9.36
N LEU A 340 4.20 8.01 -8.88
CA LEU A 340 3.42 6.77 -8.72
C LEU A 340 3.63 6.23 -7.30
N SER A 341 2.53 6.03 -6.56
CA SER A 341 2.57 5.53 -5.18
C SER A 341 1.23 4.92 -4.75
N LEU A 342 1.24 4.19 -3.63
CA LEU A 342 0.01 3.84 -2.90
C LEU A 342 -0.22 4.90 -1.83
N ALA A 343 -1.28 5.70 -2.01
CA ALA A 343 -1.54 6.90 -1.22
C ALA A 343 -2.41 6.66 0.02
N GLU A 344 -3.26 5.63 0.00
CA GLU A 344 -4.07 5.23 1.14
C GLU A 344 -4.56 3.78 1.00
N MET A 345 -5.01 3.20 2.10
CA MET A 345 -5.84 2.00 2.07
C MET A 345 -6.89 2.03 3.19
N VAL A 346 -7.90 1.17 3.09
CA VAL A 346 -8.84 0.92 4.17
C VAL A 346 -9.19 -0.57 4.22
N VAL A 347 -9.21 -1.15 5.42
CA VAL A 347 -9.49 -2.59 5.65
C VAL A 347 -10.76 -2.78 6.48
N PRO A 348 -11.96 -2.55 5.92
CA PRO A 348 -13.21 -2.63 6.67
C PRO A 348 -13.63 -4.08 6.94
N TYR A 349 -13.87 -4.40 8.22
CA TYR A 349 -14.46 -5.67 8.65
C TYR A 349 -15.99 -5.63 8.61
N GLY A 350 -16.59 -6.78 8.33
CA GLY A 350 -18.03 -6.94 8.08
C GLY A 350 -18.86 -7.39 9.29
N ALA A 351 -18.24 -7.69 10.43
CA ALA A 351 -18.93 -8.08 11.65
C ALA A 351 -19.60 -6.86 12.32
N PRO A 352 -20.94 -6.79 12.39
CA PRO A 352 -21.65 -5.61 12.87
C PRO A 352 -21.61 -5.47 14.39
N GLU A 353 -21.46 -6.57 15.11
CA GLU A 353 -21.53 -6.60 16.56
C GLU A 353 -20.42 -5.77 17.21
N TYR A 354 -20.81 -5.01 18.23
CA TYR A 354 -19.91 -4.10 18.90
C TYR A 354 -18.80 -4.87 19.64
N PRO A 355 -17.52 -4.47 19.56
CA PRO A 355 -16.96 -3.28 18.91
C PRO A 355 -16.33 -3.55 17.53
N HIS A 356 -16.59 -4.69 16.88
CA HIS A 356 -15.85 -5.10 15.69
C HIS A 356 -16.01 -4.16 14.50
N HIS A 357 -17.12 -3.42 14.43
CA HIS A 357 -17.28 -2.39 13.43
C HIS A 357 -16.25 -1.25 13.55
N ARG A 358 -15.47 -1.11 14.64
CA ARG A 358 -14.32 -0.18 14.73
C ARG A 358 -13.11 -0.64 13.90
N LYS A 359 -13.10 -1.89 13.41
CA LYS A 359 -12.02 -2.44 12.58
C LYS A 359 -12.24 -2.03 11.13
N PHE A 360 -11.66 -0.89 10.77
CA PHE A 360 -11.58 -0.37 9.40
C PHE A 360 -10.28 0.41 9.20
N ALA A 361 -9.16 -0.21 9.55
CA ALA A 361 -7.87 0.45 9.60
C ALA A 361 -7.53 1.14 8.28
N PHE A 362 -7.10 2.39 8.35
CA PHE A 362 -6.51 3.11 7.24
C PHE A 362 -5.00 2.99 7.36
N ASP A 363 -4.42 1.85 6.98
CA ASP A 363 -3.07 1.52 7.42
C ASP A 363 -2.02 2.54 7.00
N THR A 364 -2.14 3.10 5.80
CA THR A 364 -1.27 4.18 5.33
C THR A 364 -1.45 5.44 6.19
N GLY A 365 -2.68 5.92 6.36
CA GLY A 365 -2.98 7.17 7.05
C GLY A 365 -2.99 7.14 8.58
N GLU A 366 -3.16 5.96 9.20
CA GLU A 366 -3.23 5.78 10.65
C GLU A 366 -1.91 5.29 11.24
N TYR A 367 -1.07 4.57 10.48
CA TYR A 367 0.20 4.00 10.98
C TYR A 367 1.41 4.38 10.12
N GLY A 368 1.25 4.38 8.80
CA GLY A 368 2.32 4.61 7.82
C GLY A 368 2.94 3.29 7.34
N MET A 369 2.93 3.06 6.04
CA MET A 369 3.51 1.82 5.46
C MET A 369 5.04 1.84 5.49
N GLY A 370 5.65 3.02 5.47
CA GLY A 370 7.11 3.17 5.56
C GLY A 370 7.63 2.97 6.98
N THR A 371 6.94 3.51 7.99
CA THR A 371 7.23 3.24 9.42
C THR A 371 7.07 1.77 9.78
N MET A 372 6.19 1.07 9.06
CA MET A 372 5.90 -0.36 9.22
C MET A 372 6.65 -1.26 8.22
N ALA A 373 7.59 -0.71 7.46
CA ALA A 373 8.34 -1.47 6.46
C ALA A 373 9.33 -2.44 7.12
N ASN A 374 9.55 -3.60 6.50
CA ASN A 374 10.49 -4.60 6.98
C ASN A 374 11.93 -4.30 6.52
N GLU A 375 12.91 -4.81 7.27
CA GLU A 375 14.28 -4.94 6.77
C GLU A 375 14.40 -6.26 5.98
N LEU A 376 14.47 -6.15 4.65
CA LEU A 376 14.47 -7.28 3.74
C LEU A 376 15.82 -8.03 3.75
N SER A 377 15.74 -9.36 3.75
CA SER A 377 16.89 -10.26 3.82
C SER A 377 17.26 -10.82 2.44
N LEU A 378 18.55 -10.77 2.12
CA LEU A 378 19.09 -11.30 0.86
C LEU A 378 18.83 -12.81 0.73
N GLY A 379 18.21 -13.22 -0.37
CA GLY A 379 17.96 -14.64 -0.68
C GLY A 379 16.72 -15.24 -0.01
N CYS A 380 15.96 -14.46 0.77
CA CYS A 380 14.66 -14.85 1.33
C CYS A 380 13.53 -14.07 0.67
N ASP A 381 13.49 -12.75 0.86
CA ASP A 381 12.40 -11.89 0.36
C ASP A 381 12.56 -11.57 -1.13
N CYS A 382 13.80 -11.36 -1.58
CA CYS A 382 14.15 -11.08 -2.97
C CYS A 382 15.26 -12.05 -3.43
N LEU A 383 15.06 -12.71 -4.58
CA LEU A 383 15.92 -13.79 -5.09
C LEU A 383 16.65 -13.36 -6.37
N GLY A 384 17.97 -13.57 -6.44
CA GLY A 384 18.81 -13.22 -7.58
C GLY A 384 19.95 -12.27 -7.19
N GLN A 385 20.34 -11.37 -8.09
CA GLN A 385 21.25 -10.27 -7.76
C GLN A 385 20.46 -9.02 -7.39
N ILE A 386 20.53 -8.62 -6.13
CA ILE A 386 19.66 -7.62 -5.54
C ILE A 386 20.46 -6.36 -5.18
N HIS A 387 19.92 -5.19 -5.51
CA HIS A 387 20.34 -3.91 -4.97
C HIS A 387 19.31 -3.44 -3.93
N TYR A 388 19.77 -2.99 -2.76
CA TYR A 388 18.89 -2.50 -1.71
C TYR A 388 19.08 -0.99 -1.51
N LEU A 389 17.98 -0.28 -1.30
CA LEU A 389 18.00 1.09 -0.79
C LEU A 389 17.57 1.12 0.68
N PRO A 390 18.19 1.96 1.52
CA PRO A 390 17.75 2.18 2.89
C PRO A 390 16.57 3.15 2.95
N GLY A 391 15.86 3.12 4.08
CA GLY A 391 14.86 4.11 4.46
C GLY A 391 15.09 4.61 5.87
N ALA A 392 14.56 5.79 6.18
CA ALA A 392 14.59 6.34 7.52
C ALA A 392 13.32 7.13 7.84
N TYR A 393 12.96 7.13 9.11
CA TYR A 393 11.89 7.97 9.68
C TYR A 393 12.31 8.48 11.07
N VAL A 394 11.53 9.39 11.64
CA VAL A 394 11.82 9.96 12.97
C VAL A 394 11.20 9.11 14.07
N SER A 395 11.99 8.74 15.08
CA SER A 395 11.49 8.14 16.32
C SER A 395 10.85 9.18 17.23
N ASN A 396 10.10 8.73 18.23
CA ASN A 396 9.39 9.60 19.19
C ASN A 396 10.30 10.62 19.92
N ASN A 397 11.60 10.31 20.07
CA ASN A 397 12.60 11.17 20.67
C ASN A 397 13.32 12.10 19.66
N GLY A 398 12.95 12.11 18.39
CA GLY A 398 13.56 12.95 17.35
C GLY A 398 14.82 12.38 16.70
N THR A 399 15.28 11.18 17.09
CA THR A 399 16.39 10.50 16.42
C THR A 399 15.90 9.73 15.19
N PRO A 400 16.74 9.50 14.17
CA PRO A 400 16.36 8.70 13.01
C PRO A 400 16.30 7.20 13.37
N ALA A 401 15.20 6.55 13.04
CA ALA A 401 15.11 5.10 12.89
C ALA A 401 15.49 4.74 11.45
N ILE A 402 16.47 3.84 11.27
CA ILE A 402 17.02 3.45 9.96
C ILE A 402 16.63 2.00 9.68
N ILE A 403 16.06 1.76 8.51
CA ILE A 403 15.81 0.43 7.95
C ILE A 403 16.80 0.23 6.80
N LYS A 404 17.75 -0.71 6.94
CA LYS A 404 18.91 -0.77 6.03
C LYS A 404 18.56 -1.25 4.62
N ASN A 405 17.68 -2.25 4.55
CA ASN A 405 17.33 -2.94 3.31
C ASN A 405 15.81 -2.83 3.09
N VAL A 406 15.27 -1.63 2.93
CA VAL A 406 13.80 -1.44 2.91
C VAL A 406 13.19 -1.60 1.52
N ILE A 407 13.94 -1.25 0.48
CA ILE A 407 13.53 -1.42 -0.93
C ILE A 407 14.48 -2.42 -1.56
N CYS A 408 13.95 -3.45 -2.21
CA CYS A 408 14.73 -4.34 -3.05
C CYS A 408 14.50 -4.05 -4.53
N ILE A 409 15.59 -4.04 -5.30
CA ILE A 409 15.62 -3.73 -6.73
C ILE A 409 16.38 -4.83 -7.44
N HIS A 410 15.73 -5.46 -8.41
CA HIS A 410 16.33 -6.52 -9.22
C HIS A 410 15.61 -6.65 -10.56
N GLU A 411 16.12 -7.51 -11.43
CA GLU A 411 15.47 -7.84 -12.69
C GLU A 411 15.23 -9.34 -12.81
N GLU A 412 14.09 -9.72 -13.38
CA GLU A 412 13.64 -11.11 -13.46
C GLU A 412 13.21 -11.46 -14.88
N ASP A 413 13.50 -12.70 -15.28
CA ASP A 413 12.84 -13.27 -16.44
C ASP A 413 11.31 -13.33 -16.22
N SER A 414 10.57 -12.92 -17.24
CA SER A 414 9.11 -12.84 -17.24
C SER A 414 8.53 -13.53 -18.49
N GLY A 415 9.17 -14.62 -18.93
CA GLY A 415 8.68 -15.44 -20.03
C GLY A 415 8.97 -14.86 -21.42
N VAL A 416 8.02 -15.01 -22.35
CA VAL A 416 8.15 -14.55 -23.74
C VAL A 416 7.66 -13.11 -23.87
N LEU A 417 8.44 -12.25 -24.54
CA LEU A 417 8.07 -10.87 -24.85
C LEU A 417 7.23 -10.83 -26.13
N TRP A 418 7.77 -11.37 -27.21
CA TRP A 418 7.06 -11.58 -28.47
C TRP A 418 7.66 -12.77 -29.22
N LYS A 419 6.83 -13.42 -30.04
CA LYS A 419 7.23 -14.55 -30.90
C LYS A 419 6.42 -14.53 -32.19
N HIS A 420 7.06 -14.88 -33.29
CA HIS A 420 6.37 -15.19 -34.54
C HIS A 420 7.02 -16.38 -35.25
N THR A 421 6.22 -17.13 -35.99
CA THR A 421 6.66 -18.26 -36.84
C THR A 421 5.89 -18.19 -38.16
N ASP A 422 6.61 -18.07 -39.27
CA ASP A 422 6.01 -18.21 -40.60
C ASP A 422 5.87 -19.70 -40.94
N TYR A 423 4.63 -20.17 -41.09
CA TYR A 423 4.31 -21.57 -41.37
C TYR A 423 4.53 -21.97 -42.83
N ARG A 424 4.80 -21.01 -43.72
CA ARG A 424 4.97 -21.28 -45.15
C ARG A 424 6.29 -22.02 -45.39
N PRO A 425 6.41 -22.83 -46.47
CA PRO A 425 7.68 -23.47 -46.81
C PRO A 425 8.83 -22.45 -46.88
N GLY A 426 9.91 -22.70 -46.14
CA GLY A 426 11.04 -21.75 -45.99
C GLY A 426 10.81 -20.61 -45.00
N GLY A 427 9.71 -20.63 -44.25
CA GLY A 427 9.37 -19.65 -43.23
C GLY A 427 10.27 -19.72 -41.99
N ARG A 428 10.53 -18.55 -41.40
CA ARG A 428 11.44 -18.38 -40.24
C ARG A 428 10.66 -18.19 -38.95
N SER A 429 11.31 -18.42 -37.81
CA SER A 429 10.77 -18.09 -36.50
C SER A 429 11.70 -17.15 -35.75
N GLN A 430 11.13 -16.28 -34.93
CA GLN A 430 11.88 -15.45 -33.99
C GLN A 430 11.14 -15.44 -32.65
N THR A 431 11.90 -15.60 -31.56
CA THR A 431 11.41 -15.48 -30.18
C THR A 431 12.30 -14.53 -29.40
N VAL A 432 11.69 -13.60 -28.68
CA VAL A 432 12.37 -12.70 -27.75
C VAL A 432 11.81 -12.92 -26.35
N ARG A 433 12.70 -13.06 -25.37
CA ARG A 433 12.33 -13.22 -23.96
C ARG A 433 12.07 -11.87 -23.31
N ARG A 434 11.17 -11.87 -22.33
CA ARG A 434 10.77 -10.71 -21.55
C ARG A 434 11.55 -10.69 -20.26
N ARG A 435 12.17 -9.55 -19.96
CA ARG A 435 12.65 -9.22 -18.63
C ARG A 435 11.79 -8.12 -18.04
N ARG A 436 11.64 -8.15 -16.72
CA ARG A 436 11.04 -7.07 -15.95
C ARG A 436 12.04 -6.55 -14.91
N LEU A 437 12.03 -5.25 -14.69
CA LEU A 437 12.60 -4.65 -13.49
C LEU A 437 11.56 -4.73 -12.38
N VAL A 438 12.00 -5.03 -11.17
CA VAL A 438 11.19 -5.07 -9.95
C VAL A 438 11.74 -4.05 -8.97
N VAL A 439 10.86 -3.19 -8.44
CA VAL A 439 11.14 -2.34 -7.28
C VAL A 439 10.10 -2.68 -6.22
N SER A 440 10.54 -3.22 -5.07
CA SER A 440 9.64 -3.84 -4.09
C SER A 440 9.93 -3.43 -2.64
N MET A 441 8.88 -3.39 -1.81
CA MET A 441 8.95 -3.25 -0.35
C MET A 441 7.89 -4.15 0.28
N VAL A 442 8.20 -4.66 1.48
CA VAL A 442 7.25 -5.35 2.36
C VAL A 442 7.00 -4.49 3.58
N CYS A 443 5.74 -4.41 4.04
CA CYS A 443 5.40 -3.83 5.34
C CYS A 443 4.46 -4.76 6.12
N THR A 444 4.64 -4.78 7.45
CA THR A 444 3.85 -5.58 8.39
C THR A 444 2.93 -4.67 9.20
N LEU A 445 1.63 -4.88 9.06
CA LEU A 445 0.59 -4.14 9.77
C LEU A 445 -0.07 -5.09 10.76
N ALA A 446 0.53 -5.16 11.95
CA ALA A 446 0.19 -6.14 12.98
C ALA A 446 0.19 -7.57 12.43
N ASN A 447 -0.99 -8.10 12.10
CA ASN A 447 -1.17 -9.47 11.63
C ASN A 447 -0.93 -9.67 10.12
N TYR A 448 -1.06 -8.63 9.29
CA TYR A 448 -0.94 -8.75 7.83
C TYR A 448 0.42 -8.30 7.30
N GLU A 449 0.88 -8.97 6.25
CA GLU A 449 1.98 -8.52 5.40
C GLU A 449 1.46 -8.07 4.03
N TYR A 450 1.94 -6.91 3.59
CA TYR A 450 1.69 -6.40 2.24
C TYR A 450 3.00 -6.22 1.48
N ILE A 451 3.03 -6.73 0.25
CA ILE A 451 4.17 -6.60 -0.66
C ILE A 451 3.76 -5.70 -1.82
N TRP A 452 4.46 -4.58 -1.96
CA TRP A 452 4.24 -3.59 -3.01
C TRP A 452 5.26 -3.79 -4.10
N ASN A 453 4.83 -4.23 -5.29
CA ASN A 453 5.71 -4.47 -6.42
C ASN A 453 5.41 -3.49 -7.56
N TYR A 454 6.42 -2.73 -7.97
CA TYR A 454 6.39 -1.93 -9.18
C TYR A 454 7.23 -2.63 -10.25
N HIS A 455 6.58 -3.10 -11.32
CA HIS A 455 7.23 -3.76 -12.43
C HIS A 455 7.29 -2.85 -13.65
N PHE A 456 8.46 -2.80 -14.28
CA PHE A 456 8.68 -2.13 -15.56
C PHE A 456 9.14 -3.13 -16.60
N TYR A 457 8.61 -3.02 -17.81
CA TYR A 457 8.83 -4.00 -18.87
C TYR A 457 9.46 -3.39 -20.11
N GLN A 458 10.13 -4.23 -20.90
CA GLN A 458 10.79 -3.84 -22.15
C GLN A 458 9.82 -3.39 -23.25
N ASP A 459 8.52 -3.75 -23.17
CA ASP A 459 7.48 -3.26 -24.08
C ASP A 459 6.93 -1.87 -23.71
N GLY A 460 7.53 -1.20 -22.71
CA GLY A 460 7.06 0.10 -22.23
C GLY A 460 5.88 0.01 -21.26
N SER A 461 5.42 -1.18 -20.91
CA SER A 461 4.36 -1.41 -19.92
C SER A 461 4.87 -1.21 -18.48
N ILE A 462 3.98 -0.75 -17.61
CA ILE A 462 4.16 -0.65 -16.16
C ILE A 462 3.09 -1.51 -15.50
N GLU A 463 3.43 -2.23 -14.44
CA GLU A 463 2.48 -2.96 -13.61
C GLU A 463 2.72 -2.65 -12.14
N PHE A 464 1.64 -2.41 -11.43
CA PHE A 464 1.63 -2.35 -9.98
C PHE A 464 0.94 -3.60 -9.46
N GLU A 465 1.66 -4.41 -8.70
CA GLU A 465 1.15 -5.61 -8.05
C GLU A 465 1.17 -5.43 -6.53
N ILE A 466 0.04 -5.73 -5.90
CA ILE A 466 -0.09 -5.85 -4.45
C ILE A 466 -0.19 -7.33 -4.12
N ARG A 467 0.62 -7.80 -3.18
CA ARG A 467 0.46 -9.14 -2.60
C ARG A 467 0.05 -9.04 -1.15
N LEU A 468 -0.94 -9.85 -0.76
CA LEU A 468 -1.41 -9.96 0.61
C LEU A 468 -1.02 -11.34 1.16
N THR A 469 -0.37 -11.39 2.31
CA THR A 469 -0.03 -12.62 3.04
C THR A 469 -0.01 -12.30 4.54
N GLY A 470 0.55 -13.17 5.37
CA GLY A 470 0.53 -13.01 6.82
C GLY A 470 -0.62 -13.75 7.47
N ILE A 471 -1.08 -13.28 8.61
CA ILE A 471 -2.03 -13.99 9.47
C ILE A 471 -3.37 -13.27 9.46
N LEU A 472 -4.47 -14.04 9.46
CA LEU A 472 -5.81 -13.49 9.58
C LEU A 472 -5.98 -12.74 10.92
N ASN A 473 -6.67 -11.59 10.90
CA ASN A 473 -7.20 -11.04 12.13
C ASN A 473 -8.35 -11.93 12.61
N VAL A 474 -8.26 -12.38 13.87
CA VAL A 474 -9.22 -13.33 14.45
C VAL A 474 -9.76 -12.85 15.78
N TYR A 475 -10.92 -13.39 16.13
CA TYR A 475 -11.50 -13.24 17.46
C TYR A 475 -11.94 -14.61 17.98
N VAL A 476 -12.02 -14.74 19.30
CA VAL A 476 -12.41 -16.00 19.93
C VAL A 476 -13.85 -16.36 19.61
N ALA A 477 -14.10 -17.62 19.27
CA ALA A 477 -15.43 -18.16 19.01
C ALA A 477 -15.88 -19.07 20.16
N ASP A 478 -17.13 -18.91 20.61
CA ASP A 478 -17.75 -19.87 21.55
C ASP A 478 -17.98 -21.23 20.86
N LYS A 479 -18.05 -22.33 21.62
CA LYS A 479 -18.09 -23.72 21.11
C LYS A 479 -19.27 -24.01 20.17
N ASP A 480 -20.36 -23.26 20.32
CA ASP A 480 -21.59 -23.39 19.55
C ASP A 480 -21.93 -22.11 18.74
N GLU A 481 -20.96 -21.20 18.62
CA GLU A 481 -21.16 -19.96 17.87
C GLU A 481 -21.18 -20.20 16.36
N THR A 482 -22.16 -19.60 15.69
CA THR A 482 -22.30 -19.62 14.24
C THR A 482 -22.46 -18.20 13.72
N SER A 483 -21.39 -17.41 13.79
CA SER A 483 -21.40 -16.06 13.22
C SER A 483 -21.56 -16.13 11.70
N PRO A 484 -22.45 -15.33 11.08
CA PRO A 484 -22.62 -15.29 9.63
C PRO A 484 -21.66 -14.29 8.97
N TYR A 485 -20.84 -13.60 9.77
CA TYR A 485 -19.94 -12.52 9.35
C TYR A 485 -18.46 -12.92 9.42
N GLY A 486 -18.19 -14.23 9.51
CA GLY A 486 -16.85 -14.77 9.57
C GLY A 486 -16.83 -16.27 9.28
N THR A 487 -15.63 -16.82 9.24
CA THR A 487 -15.38 -18.25 9.07
C THR A 487 -14.59 -18.75 10.26
N VAL A 488 -15.08 -19.84 10.86
CA VAL A 488 -14.33 -20.58 11.88
C VAL A 488 -13.21 -21.34 11.17
N VAL A 489 -12.01 -20.79 11.17
CA VAL A 489 -10.84 -21.35 10.46
C VAL A 489 -10.14 -22.46 11.26
N ALA A 490 -10.35 -22.47 12.58
CA ALA A 490 -9.93 -23.52 13.48
C ALA A 490 -10.84 -23.56 14.72
N PRO A 491 -10.84 -24.64 15.53
CA PRO A 491 -11.69 -24.72 16.73
C PRO A 491 -11.50 -23.52 17.66
N GLY A 492 -12.58 -22.76 17.88
CA GLY A 492 -12.59 -21.57 18.75
C GLY A 492 -11.98 -20.30 18.12
N ILE A 493 -11.67 -20.30 16.82
CA ILE A 493 -11.05 -19.17 16.12
C ILE A 493 -11.94 -18.72 14.96
N ASN A 494 -12.53 -17.54 15.07
CA ASN A 494 -13.35 -16.93 14.03
C ASN A 494 -12.59 -15.81 13.31
N ALA A 495 -12.39 -15.97 12.01
CA ALA A 495 -11.85 -14.96 11.11
C ALA A 495 -12.99 -14.21 10.42
N GLN A 496 -13.15 -12.92 10.74
CA GLN A 496 -14.25 -12.12 10.22
C GLN A 496 -14.04 -11.71 8.76
N TYR A 497 -15.14 -11.63 7.99
CA TYR A 497 -15.11 -11.14 6.61
C TYR A 497 -14.63 -9.70 6.59
N HIS A 498 -13.84 -9.34 5.58
CA HIS A 498 -13.31 -7.99 5.43
C HIS A 498 -12.93 -7.71 3.98
N GLN A 499 -12.64 -6.45 3.67
CA GLN A 499 -12.07 -6.06 2.38
C GLN A 499 -10.68 -5.46 2.58
N HIS A 500 -9.84 -5.54 1.56
CA HIS A 500 -8.62 -4.75 1.45
C HIS A 500 -8.80 -3.82 0.25
N LEU A 501 -8.91 -2.51 0.48
CA LEU A 501 -9.16 -1.51 -0.56
C LEU A 501 -8.05 -0.47 -0.55
N PHE A 502 -7.38 -0.28 -1.68
CA PHE A 502 -6.19 0.54 -1.85
C PHE A 502 -6.46 1.70 -2.81
N SER A 503 -5.83 2.84 -2.56
CA SER A 503 -5.84 4.00 -3.44
C SER A 503 -4.45 4.20 -4.05
N VAL A 504 -4.31 3.84 -5.33
CA VAL A 504 -3.06 4.04 -6.09
C VAL A 504 -3.11 5.43 -6.72
N ARG A 505 -2.19 6.32 -6.33
CA ARG A 505 -2.06 7.67 -6.88
C ARG A 505 -1.11 7.65 -8.08
N ILE A 506 -1.60 8.16 -9.19
CA ILE A 506 -0.85 8.38 -10.43
C ILE A 506 -0.93 9.87 -10.73
N ASP A 507 0.23 10.49 -10.83
CA ASP A 507 0.42 11.88 -11.27
C ASP A 507 1.07 11.81 -12.66
N PRO A 508 0.27 11.72 -13.73
CA PRO A 508 0.76 11.49 -15.07
C PRO A 508 1.47 12.71 -15.65
N MET A 509 2.40 12.45 -16.57
CA MET A 509 3.02 13.48 -17.40
C MET A 509 3.32 12.94 -18.81
N ILE A 510 2.34 12.26 -19.42
CA ILE A 510 2.47 11.60 -20.72
C ILE A 510 2.89 12.63 -21.78
N ASP A 511 4.13 12.53 -22.27
CA ASP A 511 4.74 13.52 -23.18
C ASP A 511 4.59 14.99 -22.71
N GLY A 512 4.47 15.23 -21.40
CA GLY A 512 4.31 16.55 -20.79
C GLY A 512 3.18 16.59 -19.75
N LEU A 513 3.04 17.70 -19.04
CA LEU A 513 2.14 17.84 -17.88
C LEU A 513 0.64 17.90 -18.25
N TYR A 514 0.31 18.34 -19.47
CA TYR A 514 -1.07 18.60 -19.88
C TYR A 514 -1.69 17.33 -20.45
N ASN A 515 -2.48 16.63 -19.64
CA ASN A 515 -3.06 15.34 -19.97
C ASN A 515 -4.59 15.35 -19.80
N SER A 516 -5.23 14.39 -20.46
CA SER A 516 -6.67 14.14 -20.40
C SER A 516 -6.94 12.67 -20.10
N VAL A 517 -8.08 12.36 -19.49
CA VAL A 517 -8.54 10.96 -19.31
C VAL A 517 -9.70 10.65 -20.25
N VAL A 518 -9.57 9.55 -20.99
CA VAL A 518 -10.62 9.04 -21.89
C VAL A 518 -11.17 7.75 -21.31
N GLU A 519 -12.47 7.75 -20.98
CA GLU A 519 -13.22 6.55 -20.68
C GLU A 519 -13.62 5.83 -21.98
N SER A 520 -13.49 4.52 -22.01
CA SER A 520 -13.70 3.68 -23.18
C SER A 520 -14.56 2.48 -22.81
N ASP A 521 -15.78 2.44 -23.33
CA ASP A 521 -16.72 1.32 -23.17
C ASP A 521 -16.73 0.47 -24.45
N ILE A 522 -16.63 -0.86 -24.30
CA ILE A 522 -16.77 -1.82 -25.39
C ILE A 522 -18.24 -2.21 -25.51
N ILE A 523 -18.86 -1.88 -26.63
CA ILE A 523 -20.30 -2.13 -26.86
C ILE A 523 -20.52 -2.71 -28.25
N SER A 524 -21.55 -3.54 -28.39
CA SER A 524 -22.08 -3.90 -29.70
C SER A 524 -22.52 -2.64 -30.46
N LEU A 525 -22.50 -2.66 -31.79
CA LEU A 525 -22.90 -1.51 -32.60
C LEU A 525 -24.38 -1.16 -32.33
N PRO A 526 -24.71 -0.02 -31.66
CA PRO A 526 -26.03 0.17 -31.03
C PRO A 526 -27.21 0.19 -32.01
N ASP A 527 -27.00 0.75 -33.20
CA ASP A 527 -28.07 0.99 -34.18
C ASP A 527 -28.00 0.03 -35.38
N ALA A 528 -27.37 -1.15 -35.21
CA ALA A 528 -27.18 -2.13 -36.27
C ALA A 528 -27.47 -3.56 -35.79
N PRO A 529 -28.75 -3.96 -35.74
CA PRO A 529 -29.12 -5.32 -35.37
C PRO A 529 -28.63 -6.35 -36.40
N THR A 530 -28.58 -7.62 -36.01
CA THR A 530 -28.29 -8.73 -36.92
C THR A 530 -29.25 -8.70 -38.10
N GLY A 531 -28.72 -8.85 -39.31
CA GLY A 531 -29.45 -8.75 -40.58
C GLY A 531 -29.52 -7.33 -41.17
N SER A 532 -29.12 -6.29 -40.42
CA SER A 532 -29.04 -4.94 -40.98
C SER A 532 -27.92 -4.81 -42.03
N PRO A 533 -28.00 -3.88 -42.99
CA PRO A 533 -26.92 -3.64 -43.95
C PRO A 533 -25.58 -3.26 -43.29
N ALA A 534 -25.63 -2.60 -42.12
CA ALA A 534 -24.45 -2.17 -41.37
C ALA A 534 -23.82 -3.29 -40.51
N ASN A 535 -24.57 -4.33 -40.16
CA ASN A 535 -24.09 -5.42 -39.29
C ASN A 535 -24.84 -6.74 -39.57
N PHE A 536 -24.78 -7.21 -40.82
CA PHE A 536 -25.58 -8.35 -41.29
C PHE A 536 -25.40 -9.60 -40.42
N ALA A 537 -24.16 -9.93 -40.03
CA ALA A 537 -23.87 -11.09 -39.20
C ALA A 537 -23.94 -10.83 -37.68
N GLY A 538 -24.23 -9.59 -37.24
CA GLY A 538 -24.37 -9.27 -35.82
C GLY A 538 -23.06 -9.24 -35.03
N ASN A 539 -21.91 -9.35 -35.68
CA ASN A 539 -20.61 -9.51 -35.03
C ASN A 539 -19.91 -8.19 -34.66
N ALA A 540 -20.43 -7.04 -35.12
CA ALA A 540 -19.76 -5.75 -34.92
C ALA A 540 -19.86 -5.26 -33.47
N PHE A 541 -18.71 -4.84 -32.92
CA PHE A 541 -18.58 -4.10 -31.68
C PHE A 541 -17.61 -2.94 -31.87
N ILE A 542 -17.72 -1.92 -31.01
CA ILE A 542 -16.93 -0.70 -31.08
C ILE A 542 -16.43 -0.31 -29.70
N SER A 543 -15.42 0.56 -29.69
CA SER A 543 -14.99 1.29 -28.51
C SER A 543 -15.65 2.67 -28.51
N LYS A 544 -16.61 2.90 -27.61
CA LYS A 544 -17.24 4.20 -27.40
C LYS A 544 -16.41 5.00 -26.40
N GLU A 545 -15.78 6.07 -26.89
CA GLU A 545 -14.87 6.90 -26.10
C GLU A 545 -15.57 8.18 -25.60
N THR A 546 -15.31 8.53 -24.34
CA THR A 546 -15.79 9.76 -23.70
C THR A 546 -14.62 10.43 -22.98
N VAL A 547 -14.28 11.67 -23.36
CA VAL A 547 -13.29 12.46 -22.63
C VAL A 547 -13.91 12.96 -21.33
N LEU A 548 -13.20 12.78 -20.22
CA LEU A 548 -13.60 13.31 -18.92
C LEU A 548 -13.09 14.75 -18.83
N THR A 549 -14.00 15.72 -18.70
CA THR A 549 -13.66 17.15 -18.78
C THR A 549 -13.75 17.88 -17.45
N THR A 550 -14.48 17.34 -16.47
CA THR A 550 -14.56 17.89 -15.11
C THR A 550 -14.17 16.85 -14.07
N GLU A 551 -13.61 17.30 -12.93
CA GLU A 551 -13.23 16.42 -11.81
C GLU A 551 -14.37 15.42 -11.49
N VAL A 552 -14.03 14.13 -11.41
CA VAL A 552 -15.05 13.08 -11.40
C VAL A 552 -14.54 11.76 -10.82
N GLY A 553 -15.44 11.05 -10.13
CA GLY A 553 -15.30 9.62 -9.80
C GLY A 553 -16.10 8.75 -10.79
N ARG A 554 -15.51 7.63 -11.24
CA ARG A 554 -16.09 6.68 -12.19
C ARG A 554 -16.06 5.26 -11.63
N GLN A 555 -17.21 4.61 -11.68
CA GLN A 555 -17.33 3.17 -11.44
C GLN A 555 -16.78 2.35 -12.61
N PHE A 556 -16.25 1.17 -12.31
CA PHE A 556 -15.96 0.16 -13.32
C PHE A 556 -17.26 -0.51 -13.79
N ASP A 557 -17.38 -0.77 -15.09
CA ASP A 557 -18.52 -1.46 -15.69
C ASP A 557 -18.04 -2.74 -16.37
N TRP A 558 -18.23 -3.89 -15.70
CA TRP A 558 -17.81 -5.20 -16.22
C TRP A 558 -18.55 -5.61 -17.48
N ALA A 559 -19.81 -5.21 -17.63
CA ALA A 559 -20.63 -5.58 -18.79
C ALA A 559 -20.16 -4.88 -20.07
N LYS A 560 -19.52 -3.72 -19.94
CA LYS A 560 -18.94 -2.95 -21.05
C LYS A 560 -17.44 -3.11 -21.20
N GLU A 561 -16.81 -3.97 -20.39
CA GLU A 561 -15.35 -4.05 -20.27
C GLU A 561 -14.68 -2.66 -20.20
N ARG A 562 -15.23 -1.78 -19.34
CA ARG A 562 -14.79 -0.39 -19.24
C ARG A 562 -13.30 -0.31 -19.00
N ARG A 563 -12.65 0.62 -19.69
CA ARG A 563 -11.23 0.95 -19.54
C ARG A 563 -11.02 2.45 -19.61
N TRP A 564 -9.89 2.92 -19.10
CA TRP A 564 -9.50 4.32 -19.18
C TRP A 564 -8.15 4.48 -19.89
N LYS A 565 -7.93 5.63 -20.49
CA LYS A 565 -6.65 5.99 -21.12
C LYS A 565 -6.25 7.39 -20.66
N ILE A 566 -5.01 7.54 -20.26
CA ILE A 566 -4.38 8.84 -20.03
C ILE A 566 -3.75 9.25 -21.36
N VAL A 567 -4.09 10.42 -21.88
CA VAL A 567 -3.66 10.86 -23.21
C VAL A 567 -3.12 12.28 -23.18
N ASN A 568 -2.24 12.59 -24.12
CA ASN A 568 -1.80 13.94 -24.40
C ASN A 568 -2.26 14.34 -25.81
N SER A 569 -3.10 15.38 -25.90
CA SER A 569 -3.70 15.82 -27.16
C SER A 569 -2.73 16.56 -28.07
N ALA A 570 -1.62 17.09 -27.52
CA ALA A 570 -0.62 17.88 -28.25
C ALA A 570 0.23 17.02 -29.19
N ARG A 571 0.22 15.68 -29.04
CA ARG A 571 0.92 14.77 -29.95
C ARG A 571 0.00 13.65 -30.43
N LYS A 572 -0.01 13.46 -31.74
CA LYS A 572 -0.76 12.39 -32.42
C LYS A 572 0.19 11.32 -32.91
N HIS A 573 -0.24 10.07 -32.80
CA HIS A 573 0.46 8.96 -33.40
C HIS A 573 0.34 9.00 -34.92
N HIS A 574 1.48 8.88 -35.60
CA HIS A 574 1.61 9.10 -37.04
C HIS A 574 0.65 8.28 -37.92
N ALA A 575 0.37 7.02 -37.55
CA ALA A 575 -0.44 6.11 -38.37
C ALA A 575 -1.90 6.02 -37.92
N SER A 576 -2.15 5.99 -36.61
CA SER A 576 -3.51 5.81 -36.07
C SER A 576 -4.27 7.13 -35.94
N GLY A 577 -3.57 8.28 -35.97
CA GLY A 577 -4.15 9.61 -35.73
C GLY A 577 -4.69 9.80 -34.31
N LYS A 578 -4.49 8.83 -33.41
CA LYS A 578 -4.91 8.91 -32.01
C LYS A 578 -3.92 9.72 -31.18
N ASN A 579 -4.38 10.30 -30.08
CA ASN A 579 -3.50 10.92 -29.09
C ASN A 579 -2.52 9.87 -28.55
N VAL A 580 -1.27 10.28 -28.31
CA VAL A 580 -0.33 9.44 -27.55
C VAL A 580 -0.87 9.23 -26.14
N GLY A 581 -0.69 8.04 -25.56
CA GLY A 581 -1.29 7.74 -24.28
C GLY A 581 -0.85 6.43 -23.65
N TYR A 582 -1.34 6.20 -22.43
CA TYR A 582 -1.24 4.94 -21.70
C TYR A 582 -2.64 4.47 -21.28
N SER A 583 -2.97 3.21 -21.57
CA SER A 583 -4.24 2.58 -21.16
C SER A 583 -4.10 2.01 -19.76
N ILE A 584 -5.11 2.21 -18.92
CA ILE A 584 -5.23 1.64 -17.57
C ILE A 584 -6.08 0.38 -17.67
N SER A 585 -5.51 -0.76 -17.26
CA SER A 585 -6.24 -2.04 -17.14
C SER A 585 -6.25 -2.47 -15.67
N MET A 586 -7.44 -2.51 -15.08
CA MET A 586 -7.63 -2.84 -13.66
C MET A 586 -8.77 -3.83 -13.41
N LYS A 587 -9.25 -4.54 -14.44
CA LYS A 587 -10.38 -5.49 -14.34
C LYS A 587 -10.18 -6.53 -13.23
N GLY A 588 -8.95 -7.00 -13.04
CA GLY A 588 -8.60 -7.99 -12.02
C GLY A 588 -8.55 -7.47 -10.58
N GLY A 589 -8.52 -6.15 -10.39
CA GLY A 589 -8.46 -5.54 -9.06
C GLY A 589 -9.59 -4.55 -8.75
N ALA A 590 -10.48 -4.27 -9.70
CA ALA A 590 -11.66 -3.46 -9.45
C ALA A 590 -12.59 -4.19 -8.48
N THR A 591 -12.81 -3.62 -7.30
CA THR A 591 -13.63 -4.23 -6.24
C THR A 591 -14.54 -3.17 -5.64
N PRO A 592 -15.88 -3.38 -5.61
CA PRO A 592 -16.80 -2.44 -5.00
C PRO A 592 -16.76 -2.53 -3.47
N MET A 593 -17.06 -1.41 -2.79
CA MET A 593 -17.27 -1.39 -1.35
C MET A 593 -18.53 -2.15 -0.97
N MET A 594 -18.42 -3.09 -0.01
CA MET A 594 -19.55 -3.89 0.49
C MET A 594 -20.31 -3.20 1.62
N ALA A 595 -19.62 -2.37 2.42
CA ALA A 595 -20.30 -1.60 3.45
C ALA A 595 -21.21 -0.54 2.84
N ARG A 596 -22.26 -0.16 3.58
CA ARG A 596 -23.21 0.84 3.12
C ARG A 596 -22.53 2.18 2.86
N PRO A 597 -23.02 3.00 1.91
CA PRO A 597 -22.47 4.33 1.64
C PRO A 597 -22.48 5.28 2.86
N ASP A 598 -23.41 5.08 3.79
CA ASP A 598 -23.54 5.86 5.03
C ASP A 598 -22.72 5.31 6.22
N SER A 599 -21.96 4.24 6.01
CA SER A 599 -21.10 3.61 7.03
C SER A 599 -19.92 4.50 7.45
N TRP A 600 -19.36 4.23 8.64
CA TRP A 600 -18.22 4.99 9.17
C TRP A 600 -16.97 4.89 8.29
N ALA A 601 -16.68 3.70 7.77
CA ALA A 601 -15.58 3.48 6.84
C ALA A 601 -15.79 4.23 5.53
N ALA A 602 -16.95 4.08 4.87
CA ALA A 602 -17.22 4.72 3.57
C ALA A 602 -17.22 6.25 3.64
N LYS A 603 -17.71 6.83 4.74
CA LYS A 603 -17.67 8.29 4.97
C LYS A 603 -16.26 8.84 5.14
N ARG A 604 -15.31 8.06 5.67
CA ARG A 604 -13.90 8.47 5.87
C ARG A 604 -13.03 8.11 4.65
N ALA A 605 -13.40 7.08 3.91
CA ALA A 605 -12.71 6.55 2.74
C ALA A 605 -13.46 6.88 1.45
N ALA A 606 -13.78 8.15 1.18
CA ALA A 606 -14.57 8.50 -0.02
C ALA A 606 -13.99 7.93 -1.32
N PHE A 607 -12.66 7.74 -1.39
CA PHE A 607 -11.98 7.12 -2.52
C PHE A 607 -12.53 5.74 -2.92
N VAL A 608 -13.03 4.94 -1.97
CA VAL A 608 -13.56 3.60 -2.27
C VAL A 608 -14.92 3.63 -2.98
N THR A 609 -15.55 4.79 -3.07
CA THR A 609 -16.88 4.93 -3.70
C THR A 609 -16.82 4.99 -5.22
N ASN A 610 -15.63 4.95 -5.85
CA ASN A 610 -15.45 4.80 -7.29
C ASN A 610 -14.15 4.03 -7.59
N ALA A 611 -14.07 3.40 -8.76
CA ALA A 611 -12.89 2.67 -9.21
C ALA A 611 -11.77 3.59 -9.72
N LEU A 612 -12.14 4.71 -10.34
CA LEU A 612 -11.22 5.74 -10.82
C LEU A 612 -11.70 7.12 -10.38
N TRP A 613 -10.78 7.95 -9.94
CA TRP A 613 -10.99 9.38 -9.73
C TRP A 613 -10.02 10.18 -10.57
N VAL A 614 -10.48 11.29 -11.12
CA VAL A 614 -9.63 12.27 -11.78
C VAL A 614 -9.89 13.63 -11.15
N CYS A 615 -8.82 14.24 -10.64
CA CYS A 615 -8.83 15.57 -10.05
C CYS A 615 -7.84 16.46 -10.79
N ARG A 616 -8.03 17.78 -10.74
CA ARG A 616 -6.97 18.71 -11.14
C ARG A 616 -5.89 18.72 -10.07
N ASP A 617 -4.63 18.75 -10.47
CA ASP A 617 -3.57 19.03 -9.53
C ASP A 617 -3.59 20.50 -9.13
N VAL A 618 -3.46 20.74 -7.82
CA VAL A 618 -3.41 22.09 -7.24
C VAL A 618 -2.28 22.09 -6.22
N GLU A 619 -1.12 22.59 -6.63
CA GLU A 619 0.02 22.75 -5.72
C GLU A 619 -0.13 23.99 -4.85
N GLY A 620 -0.05 23.79 -3.52
CA GLY A 620 -0.01 24.86 -2.52
C GLY A 620 1.35 24.96 -1.81
N PRO A 621 1.45 25.76 -0.74
CA PRO A 621 2.68 25.91 0.05
C PRO A 621 3.20 24.61 0.69
N LYS A 622 2.30 23.61 0.85
CA LYS A 622 2.59 22.27 1.38
C LYS A 622 2.63 21.18 0.28
N GLY A 623 2.70 21.56 -1.00
CA GLY A 623 2.80 20.64 -2.15
C GLY A 623 1.46 20.34 -2.83
N SER A 624 1.46 19.26 -3.63
CA SER A 624 0.30 18.73 -4.38
C SER A 624 -0.74 18.06 -3.45
N ARG A 625 -1.92 17.76 -3.99
CA ARG A 625 -2.94 16.92 -3.36
C ARG A 625 -2.44 15.46 -3.28
N MET A 626 -2.23 14.96 -2.06
CA MET A 626 -1.59 13.66 -1.81
C MET A 626 -2.52 12.61 -1.20
N TRP A 627 -3.24 12.96 -0.14
CA TRP A 627 -3.89 12.00 0.76
C TRP A 627 -5.39 11.89 0.49
N PRO A 628 -5.89 10.80 -0.12
CA PRO A 628 -7.28 10.72 -0.54
C PRO A 628 -8.27 10.60 0.63
N SER A 629 -7.80 10.26 1.83
CA SER A 629 -8.56 10.30 3.09
C SER A 629 -8.07 11.40 4.05
N GLY A 630 -7.34 12.38 3.54
CA GLY A 630 -6.80 13.50 4.30
C GLY A 630 -5.52 13.19 5.08
N LYS A 631 -4.84 14.26 5.52
CA LYS A 631 -3.54 14.15 6.18
C LYS A 631 -3.63 13.49 7.57
N TYR A 632 -4.62 13.83 8.38
CA TYR A 632 -4.79 13.36 9.75
C TYR A 632 -5.97 12.40 9.84
N VAL A 633 -5.71 11.10 9.69
CA VAL A 633 -6.77 10.07 9.58
C VAL A 633 -7.26 9.51 10.92
N PRO A 634 -6.40 9.26 11.94
CA PRO A 634 -6.85 8.68 13.20
C PRO A 634 -8.00 9.47 13.83
N GLN A 635 -9.06 8.74 14.24
CA GLN A 635 -10.24 9.28 14.93
C GLN A 635 -11.09 10.30 14.15
N THR A 636 -10.84 10.49 12.86
CA THR A 636 -11.73 11.30 12.03
C THR A 636 -13.16 10.75 12.05
N ARG A 637 -14.14 11.64 12.21
CA ARG A 637 -15.55 11.28 12.30
C ARG A 637 -16.32 11.41 10.99
N VAL A 638 -15.76 12.17 10.07
CA VAL A 638 -16.33 12.54 8.77
C VAL A 638 -15.21 12.58 7.75
N GLU A 639 -15.58 12.65 6.47
CA GLU A 639 -14.62 12.96 5.42
C GLU A 639 -13.90 14.29 5.72
N PRO A 640 -12.56 14.34 5.72
CA PRO A 640 -11.83 15.60 5.86
C PRO A 640 -12.09 16.54 4.69
N GLU A 641 -11.96 17.86 4.88
CA GLU A 641 -12.14 18.84 3.79
C GLU A 641 -11.05 18.74 2.70
N ASP A 642 -9.84 18.34 3.08
CA ASP A 642 -8.72 18.11 2.16
C ASP A 642 -8.59 16.61 1.87
N SER A 643 -9.51 16.08 1.08
CA SER A 643 -9.61 14.66 0.71
C SER A 643 -10.16 14.49 -0.72
N LEU A 644 -10.10 13.27 -1.24
CA LEU A 644 -10.45 13.01 -2.64
C LEU A 644 -11.91 13.29 -3.00
N GLY A 645 -12.86 12.92 -2.15
CA GLY A 645 -14.28 13.20 -2.41
C GLY A 645 -14.54 14.71 -2.45
N LYS A 646 -13.92 15.46 -1.55
CA LYS A 646 -14.00 16.94 -1.51
C LYS A 646 -13.30 17.63 -2.65
N TRP A 647 -12.14 17.15 -3.09
CA TRP A 647 -11.49 17.68 -4.29
C TRP A 647 -12.37 17.49 -5.52
N ALA A 648 -12.99 16.32 -5.69
CA ALA A 648 -13.85 16.04 -6.83
C ALA A 648 -15.17 16.83 -6.85
N GLU A 649 -15.63 17.35 -5.69
CA GLU A 649 -16.78 18.28 -5.62
C GLU A 649 -16.48 19.63 -6.29
N GLY A 650 -15.20 20.01 -6.40
CA GLY A 650 -14.75 21.28 -6.97
C GLY A 650 -15.07 21.48 -8.45
N LYS A 651 -15.33 20.39 -9.19
CA LYS A 651 -15.71 20.36 -10.61
C LYS A 651 -14.80 21.21 -11.50
N GLN A 652 -13.50 21.27 -11.18
CA GLN A 652 -12.53 21.97 -12.02
C GLN A 652 -12.38 21.27 -13.38
N ASN A 653 -11.90 22.02 -14.39
CA ASN A 653 -11.52 21.43 -15.67
C ASN A 653 -10.35 20.46 -15.48
N ILE A 654 -10.42 19.31 -16.17
CA ILE A 654 -9.38 18.27 -16.19
C ILE A 654 -9.01 17.82 -17.61
N GLU A 655 -9.57 18.45 -18.65
CA GLU A 655 -9.17 18.22 -20.03
C GLU A 655 -7.94 19.07 -20.37
N ASP A 656 -6.86 18.41 -20.79
CA ASP A 656 -5.57 18.99 -21.16
C ASP A 656 -4.95 19.87 -20.05
N GLU A 657 -5.01 19.35 -18.83
CA GLU A 657 -4.53 20.00 -17.61
C GLU A 657 -3.51 19.11 -16.88
N ASP A 658 -2.85 19.68 -15.87
CA ASP A 658 -2.10 18.88 -14.89
C ASP A 658 -3.13 18.20 -13.95
N ILE A 659 -3.20 16.87 -14.02
CA ILE A 659 -4.24 16.07 -13.39
C ILE A 659 -3.64 15.05 -12.43
N LEU A 660 -4.46 14.58 -11.49
CA LEU A 660 -4.17 13.48 -10.60
C LEU A 660 -5.20 12.39 -10.81
N ILE A 661 -4.74 11.14 -10.80
CA ILE A 661 -5.58 9.96 -10.91
C ILE A 661 -5.42 9.13 -9.66
N PHE A 662 -6.54 8.71 -9.07
CA PHE A 662 -6.57 7.76 -7.97
C PHE A 662 -7.35 6.53 -8.41
N LEU A 663 -6.71 5.36 -8.36
CA LEU A 663 -7.32 4.08 -8.69
C LEU A 663 -7.66 3.35 -7.41
N THR A 664 -8.91 2.93 -7.28
CA THR A 664 -9.35 2.05 -6.20
C THR A 664 -9.22 0.61 -6.64
N VAL A 665 -8.33 -0.11 -5.98
CA VAL A 665 -8.00 -1.52 -6.24
C VAL A 665 -8.25 -2.30 -4.96
N GLY A 666 -8.67 -3.55 -5.03
CA GLY A 666 -8.85 -4.33 -3.80
C GLY A 666 -9.40 -5.72 -3.98
N THR A 667 -9.71 -6.36 -2.85
CA THR A 667 -10.35 -7.68 -2.78
C THR A 667 -11.34 -7.74 -1.62
N THR A 668 -12.36 -8.59 -1.75
CA THR A 668 -13.25 -8.97 -0.66
C THR A 668 -12.82 -10.32 -0.14
N HIS A 669 -12.24 -10.35 1.06
CA HIS A 669 -11.72 -11.57 1.66
C HIS A 669 -12.79 -12.25 2.51
N ILE A 670 -13.22 -13.41 2.04
CA ILE A 670 -14.00 -14.39 2.80
C ILE A 670 -12.98 -15.44 3.26
N PRO A 671 -12.48 -15.37 4.52
CA PRO A 671 -11.39 -16.22 4.96
C PRO A 671 -11.76 -17.71 4.87
N ARG A 672 -10.77 -18.54 4.62
CA ARG A 672 -10.93 -20.00 4.54
C ARG A 672 -9.97 -20.70 5.49
N PRO A 673 -10.22 -21.96 5.89
CA PRO A 673 -9.26 -22.73 6.67
C PRO A 673 -7.87 -22.82 6.02
N GLU A 674 -7.78 -22.79 4.69
CA GLU A 674 -6.50 -22.79 3.96
C GLU A 674 -5.69 -21.50 4.13
N ASP A 675 -6.31 -20.42 4.61
CA ASP A 675 -5.66 -19.15 4.90
C ASP A 675 -5.04 -19.15 6.33
N TRP A 676 -5.11 -20.27 7.05
CA TRP A 676 -4.71 -20.42 8.44
C TRP A 676 -3.68 -21.57 8.62
N PRO A 677 -2.67 -21.43 9.51
CA PRO A 677 -2.37 -20.31 10.39
C PRO A 677 -1.66 -19.12 9.73
N VAL A 678 -1.12 -19.30 8.52
CA VAL A 678 -0.53 -18.23 7.71
C VAL A 678 -1.10 -18.34 6.31
N MET A 679 -1.57 -17.21 5.78
CA MET A 679 -2.29 -17.11 4.53
C MET A 679 -1.35 -17.23 3.32
N PRO A 680 -1.61 -18.16 2.39
CA PRO A 680 -0.97 -18.15 1.08
C PRO A 680 -1.22 -16.84 0.34
N VAL A 681 -0.27 -16.43 -0.48
CA VAL A 681 -0.31 -15.10 -1.10
C VAL A 681 -1.51 -14.90 -2.05
N GLU A 682 -2.23 -13.79 -1.88
CA GLU A 682 -3.26 -13.29 -2.80
C GLU A 682 -2.68 -12.15 -3.64
N HIS A 683 -2.98 -12.09 -4.94
CA HIS A 683 -2.40 -11.14 -5.89
C HIS A 683 -3.45 -10.18 -6.46
N LEU A 684 -3.15 -8.89 -6.44
CA LEU A 684 -3.92 -7.84 -7.12
C LEU A 684 -3.01 -7.08 -8.07
N ASN A 685 -3.47 -6.78 -9.28
CA ASN A 685 -2.68 -6.06 -10.27
C ASN A 685 -3.44 -4.96 -11.00
N VAL A 686 -2.70 -3.92 -11.35
CA VAL A 686 -3.09 -2.88 -12.31
C VAL A 686 -1.96 -2.72 -13.32
N THR A 687 -2.30 -2.63 -14.61
CA THR A 687 -1.30 -2.40 -15.66
C THR A 687 -1.58 -1.11 -16.41
N LEU A 688 -0.50 -0.37 -16.70
CA LEU A 688 -0.47 0.78 -17.59
C LEU A 688 0.28 0.38 -18.85
N LYS A 689 -0.39 0.41 -20.00
CA LYS A 689 0.19 -0.04 -21.28
C LYS A 689 0.27 1.11 -22.27
N PRO A 690 1.39 1.33 -22.97
CA PRO A 690 1.48 2.35 -24.00
C PRO A 690 0.42 2.09 -25.07
N ASN A 691 -0.32 3.13 -25.44
CA ASN A 691 -1.35 3.07 -26.48
C ASN A 691 -1.15 4.25 -27.42
N SER A 692 -0.69 3.95 -28.63
CA SER A 692 -0.30 4.97 -29.62
C SER A 692 0.83 5.89 -29.13
N PHE A 693 1.53 5.54 -28.05
CA PHE A 693 2.66 6.31 -27.52
C PHE A 693 3.90 6.17 -28.41
N PHE A 694 4.34 4.93 -28.65
CA PHE A 694 5.46 4.62 -29.54
C PHE A 694 5.01 4.50 -31.00
N ARG A 695 5.96 4.64 -31.93
CA ARG A 695 5.72 4.49 -33.37
C ARG A 695 5.37 3.05 -33.77
N ALA A 696 5.96 2.08 -33.08
CA ALA A 696 5.78 0.65 -33.28
C ALA A 696 6.03 -0.06 -31.93
N ASN A 697 6.11 -1.39 -31.93
CA ASN A 697 6.55 -2.12 -30.74
C ASN A 697 7.94 -1.60 -30.29
N PRO A 698 8.07 -1.02 -29.07
CA PRO A 698 9.33 -0.44 -28.60
C PRO A 698 10.38 -1.50 -28.23
N SER A 699 10.01 -2.78 -28.24
CA SER A 699 10.90 -3.89 -27.88
C SER A 699 11.49 -4.63 -29.09
N MET A 700 11.43 -4.04 -30.28
CA MET A 700 11.96 -4.67 -31.51
C MET A 700 13.49 -4.70 -31.56
N ASP A 701 14.16 -3.88 -30.76
CA ASP A 701 15.61 -3.84 -30.59
C ASP A 701 16.12 -4.74 -29.47
N VAL A 702 15.23 -5.39 -28.71
CA VAL A 702 15.59 -6.38 -27.70
C VAL A 702 16.10 -7.64 -28.41
N PRO A 703 17.34 -8.10 -28.12
CA PRO A 703 17.91 -9.24 -28.81
C PRO A 703 17.14 -10.53 -28.51
N GLY A 704 16.98 -11.37 -29.52
CA GLY A 704 16.55 -12.76 -29.32
C GLY A 704 17.60 -13.53 -28.53
N THR A 705 17.17 -14.42 -27.64
CA THR A 705 18.07 -15.19 -26.78
C THR A 705 17.91 -16.69 -27.03
N ASN A 706 19.03 -17.36 -27.32
CA ASN A 706 19.19 -18.80 -27.22
C ASN A 706 20.05 -19.12 -25.99
N ASP A 707 19.42 -19.35 -24.84
CA ASP A 707 20.15 -19.65 -23.61
C ASP A 707 20.68 -21.08 -23.63
N LEU A 708 21.99 -21.23 -23.84
CA LEU A 708 22.68 -22.52 -23.88
C LEU A 708 22.66 -23.27 -22.54
N LYS A 709 22.27 -22.63 -21.43
CA LYS A 709 22.08 -23.30 -20.14
C LYS A 709 20.72 -23.97 -20.02
N SER A 710 19.77 -23.66 -20.90
CA SER A 710 18.49 -24.35 -20.96
C SER A 710 18.66 -25.72 -21.62
N ILE A 711 18.51 -26.79 -20.83
CA ILE A 711 18.62 -28.18 -21.28
C ILE A 711 17.29 -28.93 -21.10
N ALA A 712 17.09 -30.01 -21.86
CA ALA A 712 15.92 -30.86 -21.69
C ALA A 712 15.90 -31.49 -20.28
N ALA A 713 14.76 -31.42 -19.60
CA ALA A 713 14.60 -31.99 -18.25
C ALA A 713 14.76 -33.52 -18.23
N PHE A 714 14.51 -34.18 -19.37
CA PHE A 714 14.64 -35.62 -19.55
C PHE A 714 15.32 -35.89 -20.91
N SER A 715 16.26 -36.84 -20.96
CA SER A 715 16.88 -37.28 -22.21
C SER A 715 15.81 -37.88 -23.16
N ASN A 716 15.94 -37.62 -24.47
CA ASN A 716 15.03 -38.12 -25.51
C ASN A 716 15.00 -39.67 -25.56
N ASN A 717 14.16 -40.28 -24.73
CA ASN A 717 13.83 -41.69 -24.85
C ASN A 717 12.65 -41.86 -25.83
N GLY A 718 12.96 -42.10 -27.11
CA GLY A 718 12.10 -42.91 -27.98
C GLY A 718 11.05 -42.21 -28.86
N TYR A 719 10.97 -40.88 -28.92
CA TYR A 719 10.14 -40.23 -29.94
C TYR A 719 10.92 -40.07 -31.25
N ASN A 720 10.71 -41.02 -32.18
CA ASN A 720 11.05 -40.85 -33.59
C ASN A 720 10.22 -39.69 -34.17
N ASN A 721 10.73 -38.47 -34.08
CA ASN A 721 10.10 -37.30 -34.68
C ASN A 721 10.33 -37.29 -36.20
N THR A 722 9.42 -37.91 -36.95
CA THR A 722 9.08 -37.42 -38.29
C THR A 722 8.16 -36.21 -38.12
N CYS A 723 8.72 -35.06 -37.75
CA CYS A 723 8.00 -33.79 -37.79
C CYS A 723 8.34 -33.10 -39.11
N VAL A 724 7.32 -32.82 -39.91
CA VAL A 724 7.42 -31.90 -41.05
C VAL A 724 7.75 -30.52 -40.46
N GLU A 725 8.99 -30.05 -40.66
CA GLU A 725 9.52 -28.87 -39.96
C GLU A 725 8.84 -27.58 -40.43
N ASN A 726 7.97 -27.03 -39.58
CA ASN A 726 7.63 -25.61 -39.60
C ASN A 726 8.59 -24.87 -38.66
N GLY A 727 9.38 -23.93 -39.20
CA GLY A 727 10.25 -23.03 -38.42
C GLY A 727 11.62 -23.60 -38.09
N ALA A 728 12.39 -23.99 -39.11
CA ALA A 728 13.71 -24.63 -38.99
C ALA A 728 14.77 -23.82 -38.21
N ASP A 729 14.61 -22.49 -38.08
CA ASP A 729 15.54 -21.64 -37.33
C ASP A 729 14.76 -20.73 -36.37
N CYS A 730 14.84 -21.01 -35.07
CA CYS A 730 14.20 -20.21 -34.01
C CYS A 730 15.09 -19.06 -33.50
N CYS A 731 16.42 -19.18 -33.65
CA CYS A 731 17.39 -18.30 -33.01
C CYS A 731 18.67 -18.13 -33.86
N HIS A 732 18.59 -17.45 -35.01
CA HIS A 732 19.77 -17.01 -35.77
C HIS A 732 19.87 -15.49 -35.85
#